data_AF-K0JZW7-F1
#
_entry.id   AF-K0JZW7-F1
#
_cell.length_a   1.000
_cell.length_b   1.000
_cell.length_c   1.000
_cell.angle_alpha   90.00
_cell.angle_beta   90.00
_cell.angle_gamma   90.00
#
_symmetry.space_group_name_H-M   'P 1'
#
loop_
_entity.id
_entity.type
_entity.pdbx_description
1 polymer ?
#
loop_
_entity_poly.entity_id
_entity_poly.type
_entity_poly.pdbx_seq_one_letter_code
_entity_poly.pdbx_strand_id
1 'polypeptide(L)'
;MRSLVVVVALLLTGIPAHANAAFSLKVNFSDQATTPPAGYVRDFGEAYGTRAGGHTYGWVAVGTTTPLSLVGNGRNRGTPDVRLGTFVHAQLPAGSAGVPTPGSWELAVPNGVYSVTVAVGDAGTATDSTHYVDVEDQSGVAAFKPTASVKHASATRVVTVADGRLTLSPRAGSNSKFDYVDVAEVVGAAARPSVRTVTPANLATGVPPTSSVVADLRLPAGAVDPRSLTAGSVRLTKVDGGTAVPANVITSGGGDVVNLSPTAPLAPQTLYRFDVTDAVLDVAGNRFQPWSSVFTTGTGGGTGAIAFDKVVGVATGAQFTSVAVGPDGRLYAATFTGQIHRFPVNADGTLGTATVINTVRAHATSAGLPGAPNRTVIGLAFDPTSTQPVLWVTDNFGGVADAPDWSGKIARLSGPDLGTYTEVVTDLPRSIKDHESNSLAFGPDGDLYLSQGSMNAMGAADTTWGNRSEHLLSAAVLRLHPARLPATLPVNVRTEAGGSYNPYAATAPLTIHATGVRNAYDLVWHRNGHLYVPTNGSAAGGNAPATPTPLPASCSPRRDGPYTGPAVPAITNNPNAETDYVFDVKAGRYYGHPAPIRCEWVLAGGNPTSGTDPFQAAAYPVGTRPDRNFDLAGTYDAGLHASANGAIEYRGGAFGGRLDGKLLVVRYSSGQDIQTFDVAPGGALSNRTTGITGLTGFNQPLDVTQHPGSGHLYVTELGAGRITLLRARS
;
A
#
# COMPACT_ATOMS: atom_id res chain seq x y z
N MET A 1 -35.63 25.54 -63.85
CA MET A 1 -34.83 24.34 -64.17
C MET A 1 -34.46 23.67 -62.87
N ARG A 2 -34.89 22.42 -62.68
CA ARG A 2 -34.60 21.59 -61.51
C ARG A 2 -33.23 20.96 -61.70
N SER A 3 -32.31 21.13 -60.76
CA SER A 3 -31.08 20.35 -60.69
C SER A 3 -31.12 19.44 -59.47
N LEU A 4 -31.10 18.16 -59.77
CA LEU A 4 -31.22 16.99 -58.91
C LEU A 4 -29.85 16.70 -58.28
N VAL A 5 -29.75 16.75 -56.94
CA VAL A 5 -28.59 16.20 -56.23
C VAL A 5 -28.91 14.75 -55.89
N VAL A 6 -28.19 13.83 -56.54
CA VAL A 6 -28.26 12.39 -56.29
C VAL A 6 -27.46 12.08 -55.02
N VAL A 7 -28.16 11.63 -53.97
CA VAL A 7 -27.52 11.04 -52.78
C VAL A 7 -27.26 9.57 -53.10
N VAL A 8 -25.98 9.20 -53.19
CA VAL A 8 -25.57 7.79 -53.25
C VAL A 8 -25.58 7.24 -51.83
N ALA A 9 -26.59 6.45 -51.49
CA ALA A 9 -26.61 5.65 -50.27
C ALA A 9 -25.71 4.42 -50.46
N LEU A 10 -24.54 4.43 -49.82
CA LEU A 10 -23.68 3.26 -49.74
C LEU A 10 -24.28 2.31 -48.68
N LEU A 11 -25.00 1.27 -49.11
CA LEU A 11 -25.39 0.16 -48.25
C LEU A 11 -24.13 -0.62 -47.86
N LEU A 12 -23.56 -0.29 -46.71
CA LEU A 12 -22.64 -1.17 -45.98
C LEU A 12 -23.48 -2.33 -45.42
N THR A 13 -23.51 -3.44 -46.16
CA THR A 13 -23.93 -4.73 -45.64
C THR A 13 -22.99 -5.07 -44.47
N GLY A 14 -23.53 -5.07 -43.26
CA GLY A 14 -22.79 -5.47 -42.06
C GLY A 14 -22.28 -6.89 -42.25
N ILE A 15 -20.97 -7.04 -42.40
CA ILE A 15 -20.31 -8.32 -42.17
C ILE A 15 -20.58 -8.63 -40.69
N PRO A 16 -21.20 -9.77 -40.34
CA PRO A 16 -21.30 -10.15 -38.95
C PRO A 16 -19.88 -10.19 -38.39
N ALA A 17 -19.61 -9.42 -37.33
CA ALA A 17 -18.39 -9.59 -36.57
C ALA A 17 -18.35 -11.06 -36.13
N HIS A 18 -17.51 -11.87 -36.78
CA HIS A 18 -17.20 -13.20 -36.29
C HIS A 18 -16.57 -12.99 -34.90
N ALA A 19 -17.35 -13.22 -33.86
CA ALA A 19 -16.79 -13.39 -32.52
C ALA A 19 -15.83 -14.58 -32.64
N ASN A 20 -14.52 -14.31 -32.61
CA ASN A 20 -13.54 -15.38 -32.50
C ASN A 20 -13.92 -16.23 -31.29
N ALA A 21 -14.01 -17.54 -31.48
CA ALA A 21 -14.24 -18.45 -30.37
C ALA A 21 -13.14 -18.25 -29.33
N ALA A 22 -13.51 -18.18 -28.05
CA ALA A 22 -12.58 -18.03 -26.95
C ALA A 22 -11.53 -19.16 -26.98
N PHE A 23 -10.27 -18.84 -26.75
CA PHE A 23 -9.18 -19.83 -26.83
C PHE A 23 -9.35 -20.91 -25.75
N SER A 24 -9.14 -22.18 -26.12
CA SER A 24 -9.12 -23.31 -25.20
C SER A 24 -8.18 -24.40 -25.72
N LEU A 25 -7.36 -24.96 -24.83
CA LEU A 25 -6.49 -26.10 -25.13
C LEU A 25 -6.31 -26.97 -23.88
N LYS A 26 -6.37 -28.29 -24.06
CA LYS A 26 -6.07 -29.27 -23.01
C LYS A 26 -4.89 -30.13 -23.43
N VAL A 27 -3.88 -30.24 -22.56
CA VAL A 27 -2.63 -30.94 -22.85
C VAL A 27 -2.42 -32.03 -21.82
N ASN A 28 -2.18 -33.25 -22.29
CA ASN A 28 -1.84 -34.41 -21.47
C ASN A 28 -0.34 -34.65 -21.59
N PHE A 29 0.39 -34.52 -20.49
CA PHE A 29 1.81 -34.83 -20.44
C PHE A 29 1.98 -36.34 -20.33
N SER A 30 2.74 -36.94 -21.24
CA SER A 30 2.74 -38.40 -21.39
C SER A 30 4.07 -38.95 -21.89
N ASP A 31 4.18 -40.27 -21.97
CA ASP A 31 5.19 -40.90 -22.83
C ASP A 31 4.78 -40.82 -24.31
N GLN A 32 5.72 -41.10 -25.21
CA GLN A 32 5.50 -40.94 -26.65
C GLN A 32 4.48 -41.94 -27.22
N ALA A 33 4.35 -43.12 -26.61
CA ALA A 33 3.52 -44.21 -27.13
C ALA A 33 2.04 -44.06 -26.77
N THR A 34 1.72 -43.45 -25.64
CA THR A 34 0.34 -43.39 -25.13
C THR A 34 -0.52 -42.42 -25.93
N THR A 35 -1.70 -42.88 -26.34
CA THR A 35 -2.73 -42.02 -26.94
C THR A 35 -3.33 -41.11 -25.86
N PRO A 36 -3.39 -39.78 -26.07
CA PRO A 36 -3.98 -38.88 -25.09
C PRO A 36 -5.49 -39.13 -24.93
N PRO A 37 -6.08 -38.81 -23.76
CA PRO A 37 -7.53 -38.88 -23.57
C PRO A 37 -8.29 -38.01 -24.59
N ALA A 38 -9.55 -38.33 -24.84
CA ALA A 38 -10.39 -37.57 -25.77
C ALA A 38 -10.43 -36.07 -25.39
N GLY A 39 -10.21 -35.21 -26.38
CA GLY A 39 -10.16 -33.75 -26.20
C GLY A 39 -8.83 -33.19 -25.70
N TYR A 40 -7.83 -34.03 -25.43
CA TYR A 40 -6.47 -33.62 -25.07
C TYR A 40 -5.51 -33.78 -26.25
N VAL A 41 -4.62 -32.81 -26.42
CA VAL A 41 -3.40 -32.99 -27.22
C VAL A 41 -2.30 -33.57 -26.33
N ARG A 42 -1.33 -34.27 -26.92
CA ARG A 42 -0.21 -34.86 -26.18
C ARG A 42 0.99 -33.92 -26.18
N ASP A 43 1.70 -33.92 -25.06
CA ASP A 43 3.09 -33.46 -24.95
C ASP A 43 3.91 -34.58 -24.31
N PHE A 44 5.02 -34.99 -24.94
CA PHE A 44 5.87 -36.06 -24.42
C PHE A 44 7.30 -35.61 -24.10
N GLY A 45 7.47 -34.31 -23.82
CA GLY A 45 8.76 -33.70 -23.53
C GLY A 45 9.36 -32.92 -24.70
N GLU A 46 8.58 -32.56 -25.72
CA GLU A 46 9.14 -31.91 -26.91
C GLU A 46 9.54 -30.45 -26.65
N ALA A 47 10.67 -30.00 -27.21
CA ALA A 47 11.09 -28.60 -27.13
C ALA A 47 10.04 -27.67 -27.73
N TYR A 48 9.81 -26.50 -27.12
CA TYR A 48 8.81 -25.52 -27.56
C TYR A 48 8.82 -25.28 -29.08
N GLY A 49 7.66 -25.48 -29.71
CA GLY A 49 7.52 -25.39 -31.17
C GLY A 49 6.11 -25.70 -31.64
N THR A 50 5.89 -25.60 -32.95
CA THR A 50 4.59 -25.85 -33.57
C THR A 50 4.25 -27.34 -33.56
N ARG A 51 2.98 -27.65 -33.26
CA ARG A 51 2.43 -29.00 -33.11
C ARG A 51 1.36 -29.28 -34.15
N ALA A 52 1.00 -30.55 -34.28
CA ALA A 52 -0.14 -30.96 -35.10
C ALA A 52 -1.41 -30.23 -34.61
N GLY A 53 -2.19 -29.67 -35.55
CA GLY A 53 -3.36 -28.84 -35.24
C GLY A 53 -3.09 -27.34 -35.11
N GLY A 54 -1.85 -26.88 -35.33
CA GLY A 54 -1.51 -25.45 -35.46
C GLY A 54 -1.21 -24.72 -34.14
N HIS A 55 -1.34 -25.40 -33.01
CA HIS A 55 -0.92 -24.86 -31.71
C HIS A 55 0.61 -24.88 -31.57
N THR A 56 1.17 -23.94 -30.80
CA THR A 56 2.62 -23.89 -30.51
C THR A 56 2.82 -24.00 -29.01
N TYR A 57 3.45 -25.08 -28.56
CA TYR A 57 3.70 -25.34 -27.15
C TYR A 57 4.88 -26.30 -26.95
N GLY A 58 5.40 -26.38 -25.73
CA GLY A 58 6.43 -27.35 -25.36
C GLY A 58 7.40 -26.78 -24.33
N TRP A 59 8.53 -27.46 -24.17
CA TRP A 59 9.45 -27.22 -23.07
C TRP A 59 10.54 -26.20 -23.43
N VAL A 60 10.89 -25.38 -22.44
CA VAL A 60 11.98 -24.39 -22.47
C VAL A 60 12.87 -24.55 -21.24
N ALA A 61 14.12 -24.09 -21.32
CA ALA A 61 14.99 -24.06 -20.16
C ALA A 61 14.43 -23.10 -19.10
N VAL A 62 14.38 -23.55 -17.84
CA VAL A 62 13.77 -22.79 -16.72
C VAL A 62 14.33 -21.37 -16.64
N GLY A 63 13.43 -20.38 -16.59
CA GLY A 63 13.77 -18.96 -16.50
C GLY A 63 14.16 -18.30 -17.82
N THR A 64 13.98 -18.99 -18.95
CA THR A 64 14.25 -18.48 -20.30
C THR A 64 13.16 -18.92 -21.27
N THR A 65 13.17 -18.38 -22.49
CA THR A 65 12.33 -18.84 -23.61
C THR A 65 13.07 -19.79 -24.56
N THR A 66 14.25 -20.27 -24.17
CA THR A 66 15.09 -21.14 -25.02
C THR A 66 14.49 -22.54 -25.10
N PRO A 67 14.10 -23.05 -26.28
CA PRO A 67 13.52 -24.39 -26.41
C PRO A 67 14.45 -25.48 -25.85
N LEU A 68 13.88 -26.39 -25.05
CA LEU A 68 14.60 -27.50 -24.41
C LEU A 68 13.81 -28.79 -24.63
N SER A 69 14.44 -29.83 -25.20
CA SER A 69 13.81 -31.14 -25.31
C SER A 69 14.00 -31.93 -24.02
N LEU A 70 12.90 -32.39 -23.44
CA LEU A 70 12.81 -33.38 -22.38
C LEU A 70 12.34 -34.75 -22.89
N VAL A 71 12.36 -35.00 -24.21
CA VAL A 71 11.95 -36.29 -24.79
C VAL A 71 12.71 -37.43 -24.12
N GLY A 72 11.97 -38.45 -23.66
CA GLY A 72 12.49 -39.53 -22.83
C GLY A 72 12.15 -39.40 -21.34
N ASN A 73 11.63 -38.24 -20.90
CA ASN A 73 11.18 -38.02 -19.52
C ASN A 73 9.71 -38.44 -19.26
N GLY A 74 8.95 -38.77 -20.32
CA GLY A 74 7.57 -39.22 -20.21
C GLY A 74 7.43 -40.61 -19.59
N ARG A 75 6.37 -40.84 -18.83
CA ARG A 75 6.05 -42.14 -18.19
C ARG A 75 4.56 -42.44 -18.28
N ASN A 76 4.23 -43.73 -18.26
CA ASN A 76 2.88 -44.25 -18.09
C ASN A 76 2.86 -45.31 -16.98
N ARG A 77 1.85 -45.24 -16.10
CA ARG A 77 1.61 -46.14 -14.96
C ARG A 77 0.42 -47.08 -15.16
N GLY A 78 -0.27 -46.99 -16.30
CA GLY A 78 -1.37 -47.87 -16.68
C GLY A 78 -2.64 -47.69 -15.84
N THR A 79 -2.88 -46.51 -15.29
CA THR A 79 -4.10 -46.24 -14.52
C THR A 79 -5.31 -45.99 -15.43
N PRO A 80 -6.55 -46.21 -14.96
CA PRO A 80 -7.76 -45.97 -15.75
C PRO A 80 -7.93 -44.52 -16.23
N ASP A 81 -7.60 -43.53 -15.38
CA ASP A 81 -7.52 -42.13 -15.83
C ASP A 81 -6.13 -41.89 -16.42
N VAL A 82 -6.04 -41.82 -17.74
CA VAL A 82 -4.78 -41.58 -18.47
C VAL A 82 -4.15 -40.23 -18.07
N ARG A 83 -4.95 -39.24 -17.66
CA ARG A 83 -4.46 -37.93 -17.24
C ARG A 83 -3.65 -37.96 -15.97
N LEU A 84 -3.93 -38.92 -15.08
CA LEU A 84 -3.18 -39.12 -13.83
C LEU A 84 -2.22 -40.32 -13.93
N GLY A 85 -2.42 -41.18 -14.94
CA GLY A 85 -1.55 -42.31 -15.22
C GLY A 85 -0.30 -41.96 -16.00
N THR A 86 -0.28 -40.80 -16.64
CA THR A 86 0.83 -40.36 -17.48
C THR A 86 1.32 -38.99 -17.05
N PHE A 87 2.62 -38.77 -17.23
CA PHE A 87 3.28 -37.52 -16.86
C PHE A 87 4.61 -37.34 -17.60
N VAL A 88 5.16 -36.14 -17.56
CA VAL A 88 6.55 -35.82 -17.94
C VAL A 88 7.30 -35.31 -16.71
N HIS A 89 8.51 -35.83 -16.47
CA HIS A 89 9.41 -35.23 -15.48
C HIS A 89 9.91 -33.87 -15.97
N ALA A 90 9.42 -32.80 -15.36
CA ALA A 90 9.93 -31.45 -15.54
C ALA A 90 11.30 -31.26 -14.86
N GLN A 91 11.60 -32.08 -13.85
CA GLN A 91 12.86 -32.07 -13.08
C GLN A 91 13.36 -33.50 -12.84
N LEU A 92 13.81 -34.22 -13.87
CA LEU A 92 14.25 -35.61 -13.70
C LEU A 92 15.49 -35.71 -12.79
N PRO A 93 15.52 -36.57 -11.75
CA PRO A 93 16.70 -36.73 -10.90
C PRO A 93 17.92 -37.20 -11.69
N ALA A 94 19.10 -36.63 -11.37
CA ALA A 94 20.36 -37.01 -11.98
C ALA A 94 20.63 -38.52 -11.85
N GLY A 95 21.15 -39.14 -12.92
CA GLY A 95 21.39 -40.59 -12.99
C GLY A 95 20.19 -41.42 -13.45
N SER A 96 19.00 -40.81 -13.60
CA SER A 96 17.85 -41.47 -14.23
C SER A 96 17.98 -41.47 -15.75
N ALA A 97 17.38 -42.46 -16.42
CA ALA A 97 17.29 -42.49 -17.88
C ALA A 97 16.37 -41.37 -18.40
N GLY A 98 16.96 -40.40 -19.11
CA GLY A 98 16.27 -39.24 -19.68
C GLY A 98 17.14 -37.99 -19.62
N VAL A 99 16.49 -36.82 -19.66
CA VAL A 99 17.11 -35.49 -19.62
C VAL A 99 17.02 -34.94 -18.19
N PRO A 100 18.12 -34.83 -17.44
CA PRO A 100 18.11 -34.33 -16.06
C PRO A 100 18.00 -32.80 -15.96
N THR A 101 18.21 -32.07 -17.06
CA THR A 101 18.06 -30.61 -17.10
C THR A 101 16.60 -30.22 -16.86
N PRO A 102 16.30 -29.40 -15.83
CA PRO A 102 14.94 -28.93 -15.59
C PRO A 102 14.36 -28.10 -16.75
N GLY A 103 13.07 -28.28 -17.03
CA GLY A 103 12.34 -27.47 -18.01
C GLY A 103 11.08 -26.80 -17.44
N SER A 104 10.80 -25.59 -17.92
CA SER A 104 9.46 -24.99 -17.86
C SER A 104 8.68 -25.39 -19.12
N TRP A 105 7.36 -25.30 -19.08
CA TRP A 105 6.51 -25.55 -20.25
C TRP A 105 5.80 -24.26 -20.66
N GLU A 106 5.76 -23.98 -21.97
CA GLU A 106 5.13 -22.77 -22.52
C GLU A 106 4.07 -23.12 -23.59
N LEU A 107 3.05 -22.27 -23.70
CA LEU A 107 1.99 -22.31 -24.71
C LEU A 107 1.79 -20.93 -25.32
N ALA A 108 1.88 -20.83 -26.65
CA ALA A 108 1.50 -19.61 -27.37
C ALA A 108 -0.02 -19.37 -27.25
N VAL A 109 -0.40 -18.21 -26.71
CA VAL A 109 -1.79 -17.75 -26.59
C VAL A 109 -1.88 -16.26 -26.91
N PRO A 110 -3.05 -15.73 -27.33
CA PRO A 110 -3.26 -14.29 -27.35
C PRO A 110 -3.04 -13.64 -25.98
N ASN A 111 -2.59 -12.39 -25.93
CA ASN A 111 -2.58 -11.64 -24.68
C ASN A 111 -3.99 -11.55 -24.09
N GLY A 112 -4.14 -11.90 -22.82
CA GLY A 112 -5.46 -12.07 -22.22
C GLY A 112 -5.39 -12.71 -20.84
N VAL A 113 -6.55 -13.08 -20.30
CA VAL A 113 -6.66 -13.73 -18.99
C VAL A 113 -7.13 -15.16 -19.19
N TYR A 114 -6.50 -16.11 -18.51
CA TYR A 114 -6.74 -17.54 -18.69
C TYR A 114 -7.01 -18.23 -17.36
N SER A 115 -8.01 -19.11 -17.34
CA SER A 115 -8.18 -20.11 -16.30
C SER A 115 -7.32 -21.32 -16.67
N VAL A 116 -6.41 -21.68 -15.78
CA VAL A 116 -5.39 -22.71 -15.99
C VAL A 116 -5.49 -23.72 -14.87
N THR A 117 -5.86 -24.96 -15.19
CA THR A 117 -5.83 -26.07 -14.24
C THR A 117 -4.65 -26.96 -14.55
N VAL A 118 -3.72 -27.11 -13.61
CA VAL A 118 -2.55 -27.99 -13.75
C VAL A 118 -2.58 -29.08 -12.69
N ALA A 119 -2.21 -30.29 -13.06
CA ALA A 119 -2.03 -31.41 -12.16
C ALA A 119 -0.58 -31.93 -12.17
N VAL A 120 -0.15 -32.43 -11.03
CA VAL A 120 1.18 -33.00 -10.79
C VAL A 120 1.09 -34.26 -9.96
N GLY A 121 1.95 -35.23 -10.24
CA GLY A 121 2.09 -36.41 -9.40
C GLY A 121 2.75 -37.58 -10.12
N ASP A 122 2.63 -38.75 -9.51
CA ASP A 122 2.99 -40.04 -10.10
C ASP A 122 2.12 -41.11 -9.43
N ALA A 123 1.31 -41.82 -10.21
CA ALA A 123 0.47 -42.90 -9.68
C ALA A 123 1.28 -44.13 -9.20
N GLY A 124 2.60 -44.15 -9.46
CA GLY A 124 3.52 -45.17 -9.02
C GLY A 124 3.77 -45.18 -7.50
N THR A 125 4.66 -46.10 -7.08
CA THR A 125 4.97 -46.31 -5.67
C THR A 125 5.87 -45.22 -5.09
N ALA A 126 6.69 -44.56 -5.90
CA ALA A 126 7.63 -43.53 -5.48
C ALA A 126 6.93 -42.33 -4.80
N THR A 127 7.54 -41.82 -3.74
CA THR A 127 7.10 -40.61 -3.02
C THR A 127 8.28 -39.67 -2.74
N ASP A 128 9.25 -39.66 -3.64
CA ASP A 128 10.56 -39.01 -3.52
C ASP A 128 10.58 -37.60 -4.14
N SER A 129 9.41 -37.02 -4.43
CA SER A 129 9.26 -35.71 -5.04
C SER A 129 8.71 -34.66 -4.08
N THR A 130 9.07 -33.40 -4.35
CA THR A 130 8.41 -32.22 -3.79
C THR A 130 7.97 -31.37 -4.97
N HIS A 131 6.70 -31.50 -5.36
CA HIS A 131 6.18 -30.86 -6.56
C HIS A 131 5.93 -29.37 -6.35
N TYR A 132 6.37 -28.58 -7.33
CA TYR A 132 5.99 -27.19 -7.51
C TYR A 132 5.52 -26.94 -8.93
N VAL A 133 4.52 -26.07 -9.07
CA VAL A 133 4.13 -25.45 -10.34
C VAL A 133 3.65 -24.02 -10.06
N ASP A 134 4.40 -23.05 -10.57
CA ASP A 134 3.89 -21.71 -10.79
C ASP A 134 3.21 -21.65 -12.17
N VAL A 135 2.11 -20.92 -12.25
CA VAL A 135 1.41 -20.57 -13.48
C VAL A 135 1.55 -19.05 -13.62
N GLU A 136 2.29 -18.58 -14.64
CA GLU A 136 2.69 -17.17 -14.72
C GLU A 136 3.35 -16.68 -13.41
N ASP A 137 2.78 -15.62 -12.81
CA ASP A 137 3.20 -14.97 -11.59
C ASP A 137 2.58 -15.60 -10.32
N GLN A 138 1.74 -16.63 -10.47
CA GLN A 138 0.96 -17.22 -9.39
C GLN A 138 1.41 -18.63 -9.00
N SER A 139 1.46 -18.90 -7.70
CA SER A 139 1.70 -20.25 -7.19
C SER A 139 0.48 -21.14 -7.40
N GLY A 140 0.57 -22.13 -8.28
CA GLY A 140 -0.41 -23.19 -8.46
C GLY A 140 -0.28 -24.27 -7.37
N VAL A 141 0.70 -25.16 -7.54
CA VAL A 141 1.05 -26.20 -6.55
C VAL A 141 2.35 -25.80 -5.86
N ALA A 142 2.38 -25.80 -4.53
CA ALA A 142 3.57 -25.46 -3.76
C ALA A 142 3.88 -26.55 -2.75
N ALA A 143 5.10 -27.09 -2.83
CA ALA A 143 5.68 -28.08 -1.92
C ALA A 143 4.83 -29.34 -1.70
N PHE A 144 4.08 -29.79 -2.70
CA PHE A 144 3.29 -31.02 -2.55
C PHE A 144 4.20 -32.24 -2.50
N LYS A 145 4.11 -33.00 -1.41
CA LYS A 145 4.81 -34.28 -1.22
C LYS A 145 3.79 -35.41 -1.29
N PRO A 146 3.89 -36.32 -2.29
CA PRO A 146 2.97 -37.45 -2.38
C PRO A 146 3.16 -38.40 -1.19
N THR A 147 2.10 -39.09 -0.81
CA THR A 147 2.10 -40.18 0.16
C THR A 147 1.68 -41.49 -0.51
N ALA A 148 1.60 -42.59 0.25
CA ALA A 148 1.05 -43.84 -0.27
C ALA A 148 -0.41 -43.70 -0.72
N SER A 149 -1.20 -42.85 -0.07
CA SER A 149 -2.63 -42.67 -0.33
C SER A 149 -2.98 -41.42 -1.15
N VAL A 150 -2.11 -40.41 -1.18
CA VAL A 150 -2.33 -39.16 -1.93
C VAL A 150 -1.17 -38.96 -2.91
N LYS A 151 -1.40 -39.30 -4.17
CA LYS A 151 -0.36 -39.36 -5.20
C LYS A 151 -0.27 -38.13 -6.10
N HIS A 152 -1.36 -37.38 -6.20
CA HIS A 152 -1.49 -36.24 -7.10
C HIS A 152 -2.00 -35.01 -6.37
N ALA A 153 -1.67 -33.85 -6.91
CA ALA A 153 -2.26 -32.57 -6.54
C ALA A 153 -2.60 -31.79 -7.80
N SER A 154 -3.65 -30.97 -7.74
CA SER A 154 -4.04 -30.08 -8.82
C SER A 154 -4.41 -28.70 -8.29
N ALA A 155 -4.21 -27.67 -9.11
CA ALA A 155 -4.61 -26.31 -8.80
C ALA A 155 -5.16 -25.61 -10.04
N THR A 156 -6.13 -24.72 -9.83
CA THR A 156 -6.64 -23.81 -10.86
C THR A 156 -6.22 -22.37 -10.53
N ARG A 157 -5.69 -21.64 -11.51
CA ARG A 157 -5.34 -20.22 -11.41
C ARG A 157 -5.95 -19.40 -12.52
N VAL A 158 -6.25 -18.13 -12.24
CA VAL A 158 -6.70 -17.15 -13.23
C VAL A 158 -5.55 -16.18 -13.43
N VAL A 159 -4.83 -16.30 -14.55
CA VAL A 159 -3.57 -15.60 -14.81
C VAL A 159 -3.67 -14.65 -15.99
N THR A 160 -2.89 -13.58 -15.98
CA THR A 160 -2.79 -12.64 -17.11
C THR A 160 -1.55 -12.96 -17.93
N VAL A 161 -1.70 -13.15 -19.23
CA VAL A 161 -0.61 -13.31 -20.19
C VAL A 161 -0.44 -12.00 -20.96
N ALA A 162 0.76 -11.43 -20.90
CA ALA A 162 1.08 -10.12 -21.48
C ALA A 162 2.09 -10.18 -22.65
N ASP A 163 2.77 -11.32 -22.84
CA ASP A 163 3.83 -11.52 -23.82
C ASP A 163 3.48 -12.57 -24.90
N GLY A 164 2.24 -13.05 -24.90
CA GLY A 164 1.71 -14.07 -25.79
C GLY A 164 2.13 -15.50 -25.44
N ARG A 165 2.71 -15.73 -24.25
CA ARG A 165 3.15 -17.05 -23.80
C ARG A 165 2.67 -17.35 -22.39
N LEU A 166 1.83 -18.37 -22.27
CA LEU A 166 1.50 -18.96 -20.97
C LEU A 166 2.61 -19.91 -20.53
N THR A 167 3.12 -19.75 -19.31
CA THR A 167 4.26 -20.47 -18.74
C THR A 167 3.87 -21.25 -17.48
N LEU A 168 4.26 -22.52 -17.43
CA LEU A 168 4.26 -23.37 -16.24
C LEU A 168 5.70 -23.61 -15.79
N SER A 169 6.04 -23.30 -14.54
CA SER A 169 7.41 -23.43 -14.05
C SER A 169 7.54 -24.31 -12.81
N PRO A 170 8.48 -25.28 -12.77
CA PRO A 170 8.73 -26.12 -11.59
C PRO A 170 9.79 -25.55 -10.64
N ARG A 171 10.21 -24.28 -10.79
CA ARG A 171 11.49 -23.73 -10.29
C ARG A 171 11.80 -23.99 -8.81
N ALA A 172 10.79 -24.02 -7.93
CA ALA A 172 10.98 -24.24 -6.49
C ALA A 172 10.85 -25.71 -6.03
N GLY A 173 10.60 -26.63 -6.95
CA GLY A 173 10.38 -28.05 -6.65
C GLY A 173 11.61 -28.92 -6.80
N SER A 174 11.44 -30.20 -6.48
CA SER A 174 12.38 -31.28 -6.78
C SER A 174 11.62 -32.48 -7.31
N ASN A 175 12.11 -33.05 -8.41
CA ASN A 175 11.44 -34.17 -9.08
C ASN A 175 9.96 -33.88 -9.41
N SER A 176 9.65 -32.63 -9.77
CA SER A 176 8.32 -32.23 -10.24
C SER A 176 7.99 -32.93 -11.54
N LYS A 177 6.77 -33.47 -11.60
CA LYS A 177 6.19 -34.20 -12.72
C LYS A 177 4.86 -33.54 -13.06
N PHE A 178 4.65 -33.21 -14.33
CA PHE A 178 3.40 -32.60 -14.79
C PHE A 178 2.54 -33.68 -15.44
N ASP A 179 1.27 -33.72 -15.07
CA ASP A 179 0.31 -34.76 -15.46
C ASP A 179 -0.55 -34.26 -16.63
N TYR A 180 -1.30 -33.17 -16.40
CA TYR A 180 -2.05 -32.47 -17.45
C TYR A 180 -2.17 -30.97 -17.16
N VAL A 181 -2.50 -30.20 -18.20
CA VAL A 181 -2.94 -28.81 -18.09
C VAL A 181 -4.17 -28.54 -18.96
N ASP A 182 -5.17 -27.88 -18.37
CA ASP A 182 -6.35 -27.35 -19.07
C ASP A 182 -6.24 -25.82 -19.08
N VAL A 183 -6.26 -25.20 -20.26
CA VAL A 183 -6.20 -23.73 -20.47
C VAL A 183 -7.47 -23.27 -21.15
N ALA A 184 -8.13 -22.26 -20.60
CA ALA A 184 -9.29 -21.61 -21.22
C ALA A 184 -9.27 -20.09 -21.00
N GLU A 185 -9.53 -19.33 -22.05
CA GLU A 185 -9.66 -17.87 -21.98
C GLU A 185 -10.86 -17.46 -21.12
N VAL A 186 -10.66 -16.46 -20.26
CA VAL A 186 -11.71 -15.89 -19.41
C VAL A 186 -12.27 -14.65 -20.09
N VAL A 187 -13.34 -14.83 -20.86
CA VAL A 187 -14.02 -13.74 -21.57
C VAL A 187 -14.51 -12.68 -20.58
N GLY A 188 -14.28 -11.40 -20.89
CA GLY A 188 -14.70 -10.27 -20.06
C GLY A 188 -13.84 -10.02 -18.81
N ALA A 189 -12.72 -10.73 -18.65
CA ALA A 189 -11.84 -10.61 -17.48
C ALA A 189 -11.29 -9.20 -17.26
N ALA A 190 -11.14 -8.38 -18.30
CA ALA A 190 -10.67 -7.01 -18.21
C ALA A 190 -11.60 -6.10 -17.37
N ALA A 191 -12.88 -6.46 -17.23
CA ALA A 191 -13.84 -5.75 -16.39
C ALA A 191 -13.80 -6.18 -14.91
N ARG A 192 -13.10 -7.27 -14.59
CA ARG A 192 -12.98 -7.77 -13.22
C ARG A 192 -11.80 -7.13 -12.49
N PRO A 193 -11.94 -6.83 -11.20
CA PRO A 193 -10.80 -6.46 -10.38
C PRO A 193 -9.85 -7.64 -10.19
N SER A 194 -8.56 -7.36 -10.02
CA SER A 194 -7.51 -8.39 -9.87
C SER A 194 -6.33 -7.88 -9.06
N VAL A 195 -5.51 -8.80 -8.56
CA VAL A 195 -4.17 -8.47 -8.06
C VAL A 195 -3.28 -8.11 -9.25
N ARG A 196 -2.48 -7.06 -9.12
CA ARG A 196 -1.47 -6.62 -10.09
C ARG A 196 -0.10 -7.16 -9.71
N THR A 197 0.30 -6.96 -8.46
CA THR A 197 1.58 -7.35 -7.88
C THR A 197 1.40 -7.64 -6.40
N VAL A 198 2.32 -8.40 -5.82
CA VAL A 198 2.35 -8.68 -4.38
C VAL A 198 3.73 -8.40 -3.79
N THR A 199 3.75 -7.98 -2.53
CA THR A 199 4.95 -7.92 -1.70
C THR A 199 4.68 -8.71 -0.40
N PRO A 200 5.52 -9.68 -0.01
CA PRO A 200 6.68 -10.20 -0.72
C PRO A 200 6.30 -10.87 -2.05
N ALA A 201 7.18 -10.78 -3.04
CA ALA A 201 6.98 -11.43 -4.35
C ALA A 201 6.84 -12.95 -4.22
N ASN A 202 6.19 -13.59 -5.21
CA ASN A 202 6.07 -15.06 -5.24
C ASN A 202 7.45 -15.72 -5.16
N LEU A 203 7.56 -16.79 -4.37
CA LEU A 203 8.79 -17.51 -4.03
C LEU A 203 9.86 -16.71 -3.28
N ALA A 204 9.55 -15.51 -2.75
CA ALA A 204 10.49 -14.77 -1.91
C ALA A 204 10.96 -15.63 -0.72
N THR A 205 12.25 -15.52 -0.37
CA THR A 205 12.85 -16.20 0.79
C THR A 205 13.47 -15.17 1.73
N GLY A 206 13.72 -15.56 2.98
CA GLY A 206 14.29 -14.64 3.96
C GLY A 206 13.33 -13.54 4.42
N VAL A 207 12.03 -13.70 4.17
CA VAL A 207 11.01 -12.71 4.54
C VAL A 207 10.98 -12.57 6.08
N PRO A 208 11.05 -11.35 6.64
CA PRO A 208 10.94 -11.16 8.08
C PRO A 208 9.63 -11.77 8.62
N PRO A 209 9.66 -12.52 9.74
CA PRO A 209 8.45 -13.13 10.29
C PRO A 209 7.35 -12.16 10.73
N THR A 210 7.65 -10.87 10.83
CA THR A 210 6.71 -9.81 11.18
C THR A 210 6.18 -9.05 9.96
N SER A 211 6.55 -9.46 8.74
CA SER A 211 6.09 -8.82 7.50
C SER A 211 4.63 -9.11 7.21
N SER A 212 3.94 -8.09 6.69
CA SER A 212 2.64 -8.25 6.03
C SER A 212 2.82 -8.77 4.61
N VAL A 213 1.71 -9.25 4.04
CA VAL A 213 1.56 -9.51 2.60
C VAL A 213 0.63 -8.45 2.02
N VAL A 214 1.13 -7.64 1.09
CA VAL A 214 0.39 -6.53 0.49
C VAL A 214 0.29 -6.76 -1.02
N ALA A 215 -0.92 -6.70 -1.56
CA ALA A 215 -1.21 -6.85 -2.97
C ALA A 215 -1.74 -5.52 -3.54
N ASP A 216 -1.02 -4.95 -4.51
CA ASP A 216 -1.54 -3.84 -5.33
C ASP A 216 -2.60 -4.35 -6.29
N LEU A 217 -3.60 -3.52 -6.56
CA LEU A 217 -4.78 -3.95 -7.27
C LEU A 217 -4.91 -3.28 -8.65
N ARG A 218 -5.62 -3.97 -9.54
CA ARG A 218 -6.22 -3.39 -10.74
C ARG A 218 -7.72 -3.28 -10.49
N LEU A 219 -8.24 -2.06 -10.46
CA LEU A 219 -9.60 -1.77 -10.02
C LEU A 219 -10.38 -1.00 -11.10
N PRO A 220 -11.04 -1.69 -12.05
CA PRO A 220 -11.88 -1.03 -13.04
C PRO A 220 -13.00 -0.17 -12.44
N ALA A 221 -13.47 -0.50 -11.24
CA ALA A 221 -14.47 0.25 -10.49
C ALA A 221 -13.91 1.14 -9.35
N GLY A 222 -12.59 1.41 -9.35
CA GLY A 222 -11.96 2.44 -8.51
C GLY A 222 -11.45 1.99 -7.13
N ALA A 223 -12.15 1.10 -6.40
CA ALA A 223 -11.76 0.68 -5.04
C ALA A 223 -12.22 -0.75 -4.69
N VAL A 224 -11.46 -1.47 -3.85
CA VAL A 224 -11.91 -2.70 -3.19
C VAL A 224 -12.95 -2.38 -2.10
N ASP A 225 -13.97 -3.24 -1.92
CA ASP A 225 -14.92 -3.10 -0.83
C ASP A 225 -14.30 -3.67 0.46
N PRO A 226 -13.99 -2.83 1.48
CA PRO A 226 -13.38 -3.29 2.71
C PRO A 226 -14.26 -4.30 3.48
N ARG A 227 -15.58 -4.30 3.28
CA ARG A 227 -16.50 -5.27 3.93
C ARG A 227 -16.33 -6.68 3.40
N SER A 228 -15.78 -6.82 2.19
CA SER A 228 -15.49 -8.11 1.58
C SER A 228 -14.14 -8.68 2.02
N LEU A 229 -13.30 -7.89 2.72
CA LEU A 229 -11.99 -8.31 3.21
C LEU A 229 -12.14 -9.02 4.57
N THR A 230 -12.07 -10.35 4.53
CA THR A 230 -12.27 -11.22 5.69
C THR A 230 -11.21 -12.31 5.72
N ALA A 231 -11.04 -12.98 6.86
CA ALA A 231 -10.21 -14.18 6.94
C ALA A 231 -10.69 -15.34 6.03
N GLY A 232 -11.91 -15.27 5.49
CA GLY A 232 -12.44 -16.22 4.53
C GLY A 232 -12.15 -15.87 3.07
N SER A 233 -11.93 -14.61 2.74
CA SER A 233 -11.72 -14.11 1.38
C SER A 233 -10.27 -13.75 1.07
N VAL A 234 -9.49 -13.42 2.10
CA VAL A 234 -8.04 -13.20 2.02
C VAL A 234 -7.37 -14.06 3.09
N ARG A 235 -6.51 -14.97 2.67
CA ARG A 235 -6.02 -16.04 3.55
C ARG A 235 -4.50 -16.09 3.55
N LEU A 236 -3.95 -16.38 4.72
CA LEU A 236 -2.56 -16.81 4.87
C LEU A 236 -2.57 -18.19 5.53
N THR A 237 -1.89 -19.16 4.92
CA THR A 237 -1.84 -20.54 5.41
C THR A 237 -0.40 -21.03 5.45
N LYS A 238 -0.03 -21.77 6.49
CA LYS A 238 1.20 -22.56 6.49
C LYS A 238 1.01 -23.68 5.47
N VAL A 239 1.89 -23.77 4.47
CA VAL A 239 1.75 -24.78 3.40
C VAL A 239 1.85 -26.19 3.96
N ASP A 240 2.78 -26.39 4.90
CA ASP A 240 2.86 -27.62 5.68
C ASP A 240 1.69 -27.70 6.68
N GLY A 241 0.89 -28.76 6.58
CA GLY A 241 -0.29 -29.00 7.41
C GLY A 241 -1.52 -28.12 7.12
N GLY A 242 -1.41 -27.10 6.26
CA GLY A 242 -2.56 -26.27 5.83
C GLY A 242 -3.15 -25.38 6.93
N THR A 243 -2.41 -25.12 8.01
CA THR A 243 -2.91 -24.34 9.15
C THR A 243 -3.10 -22.87 8.77
N ALA A 244 -4.28 -22.32 9.00
CA ALA A 244 -4.56 -20.90 8.80
C ALA A 244 -3.81 -20.02 9.81
N VAL A 245 -3.30 -18.88 9.35
CA VAL A 245 -2.64 -17.88 10.17
C VAL A 245 -3.63 -16.76 10.51
N PRO A 246 -3.88 -16.48 11.81
CA PRO A 246 -4.64 -15.31 12.21
C PRO A 246 -3.98 -14.02 11.73
N ALA A 247 -4.75 -13.17 11.06
CA ALA A 247 -4.26 -11.93 10.48
C ALA A 247 -5.35 -10.86 10.43
N ASN A 248 -4.93 -9.60 10.49
CA ASN A 248 -5.77 -8.46 10.14
C ASN A 248 -5.74 -8.29 8.62
N VAL A 249 -6.90 -8.07 7.99
CA VAL A 249 -6.99 -7.80 6.55
C VAL A 249 -7.63 -6.44 6.35
N ILE A 250 -6.93 -5.54 5.66
CA ILE A 250 -7.32 -4.14 5.49
C ILE A 250 -7.02 -3.67 4.06
N THR A 251 -7.49 -2.46 3.73
CA THR A 251 -7.11 -1.71 2.52
C THR A 251 -6.57 -0.33 2.91
N SER A 252 -5.87 0.32 1.97
CA SER A 252 -5.53 1.75 2.03
C SER A 252 -6.79 2.63 1.99
N GLY A 253 -6.63 3.93 2.30
CA GLY A 253 -7.67 4.94 2.09
C GLY A 253 -8.14 5.03 0.63
N GLY A 254 -7.24 4.84 -0.32
CA GLY A 254 -7.56 4.74 -1.74
C GLY A 254 -8.48 3.55 -2.06
N GLY A 255 -8.39 2.45 -1.31
CA GLY A 255 -9.07 1.21 -1.67
C GLY A 255 -8.27 0.38 -2.70
N ASP A 256 -6.99 0.68 -2.88
CA ASP A 256 -6.14 0.21 -3.99
C ASP A 256 -5.14 -0.89 -3.63
N VAL A 257 -5.17 -1.37 -2.37
CA VAL A 257 -4.38 -2.50 -1.90
C VAL A 257 -5.21 -3.48 -1.07
N VAL A 258 -4.85 -4.76 -1.09
CA VAL A 258 -5.20 -5.71 -0.02
C VAL A 258 -3.96 -5.93 0.84
N ASN A 259 -4.04 -5.61 2.13
CA ASN A 259 -2.97 -5.88 3.10
C ASN A 259 -3.45 -6.92 4.12
N LEU A 260 -2.75 -8.05 4.18
CA LEU A 260 -2.86 -9.05 5.23
C LEU A 260 -1.65 -8.96 6.16
N SER A 261 -1.90 -8.68 7.44
CA SER A 261 -0.86 -8.57 8.48
C SER A 261 -1.07 -9.62 9.58
N PRO A 262 -0.13 -10.55 9.79
CA PRO A 262 -0.22 -11.54 10.87
C PRO A 262 -0.36 -10.87 12.25
N THR A 263 -1.23 -11.39 13.11
CA THR A 263 -1.41 -10.84 14.47
C THR A 263 -0.31 -11.27 15.45
N ALA A 264 0.53 -12.21 15.05
CA ALA A 264 1.72 -12.66 15.76
C ALA A 264 2.84 -12.95 14.75
N PRO A 265 4.13 -12.92 15.18
CA PRO A 265 5.23 -13.30 14.31
C PRO A 265 5.03 -14.70 13.74
N LEU A 266 5.27 -14.84 12.44
CA LEU A 266 5.26 -16.11 11.73
C LEU A 266 6.37 -17.03 12.25
N ALA A 267 6.23 -18.33 12.02
CA ALA A 267 7.31 -19.28 12.32
C ALA A 267 8.51 -19.00 11.39
N PRO A 268 9.75 -19.08 11.89
CA PRO A 268 10.95 -18.91 11.06
C PRO A 268 11.09 -20.05 10.05
N GLN A 269 11.79 -19.80 8.94
CA GLN A 269 12.13 -20.78 7.90
C GLN A 269 10.93 -21.61 7.42
N THR A 270 9.77 -20.97 7.34
CA THR A 270 8.49 -21.63 7.08
C THR A 270 7.86 -21.08 5.80
N LEU A 271 7.35 -21.98 4.96
CA LEU A 271 6.65 -21.66 3.74
C LEU A 271 5.17 -21.35 4.02
N TYR A 272 4.73 -20.19 3.57
CA TYR A 272 3.36 -19.72 3.67
C TYR A 272 2.76 -19.48 2.28
N ARG A 273 1.44 -19.68 2.16
CA ARG A 273 0.64 -19.33 0.99
C ARG A 273 -0.31 -18.21 1.33
N PHE A 274 -0.33 -17.19 0.49
CA PHE A 274 -1.29 -16.10 0.50
C PHE A 274 -2.28 -16.28 -0.66
N ASP A 275 -3.58 -16.22 -0.36
CA ASP A 275 -4.66 -16.39 -1.34
C ASP A 275 -5.65 -15.21 -1.26
N VAL A 276 -6.04 -14.69 -2.42
CA VAL A 276 -7.18 -13.79 -2.61
C VAL A 276 -8.25 -14.57 -3.39
N THR A 277 -9.44 -14.73 -2.82
CA THR A 277 -10.53 -15.49 -3.47
C THR A 277 -11.45 -14.59 -4.29
N ASP A 278 -12.36 -15.19 -5.06
CA ASP A 278 -13.41 -14.46 -5.78
C ASP A 278 -14.50 -13.89 -4.86
N ALA A 279 -14.43 -14.13 -3.55
CA ALA A 279 -15.31 -13.53 -2.55
C ALA A 279 -14.90 -12.09 -2.19
N VAL A 280 -13.68 -11.66 -2.55
CA VAL A 280 -13.32 -10.24 -2.51
C VAL A 280 -14.08 -9.51 -3.63
N LEU A 281 -14.66 -8.36 -3.28
CA LEU A 281 -15.47 -7.54 -4.16
C LEU A 281 -14.84 -6.15 -4.32
N ASP A 282 -15.06 -5.51 -5.45
CA ASP A 282 -14.91 -4.06 -5.55
C ASP A 282 -16.16 -3.33 -5.04
N VAL A 283 -16.09 -2.00 -4.93
CA VAL A 283 -17.21 -1.16 -4.48
C VAL A 283 -18.44 -1.20 -5.40
N ALA A 284 -18.30 -1.71 -6.63
CA ALA A 284 -19.42 -1.95 -7.56
C ALA A 284 -20.00 -3.38 -7.44
N GLY A 285 -19.44 -4.23 -6.57
CA GLY A 285 -19.88 -5.61 -6.35
C GLY A 285 -19.29 -6.62 -7.33
N ASN A 286 -18.31 -6.24 -8.15
CA ASN A 286 -17.65 -7.19 -9.06
C ASN A 286 -16.68 -8.09 -8.28
N ARG A 287 -16.68 -9.37 -8.64
CA ARG A 287 -15.82 -10.39 -8.01
C ARG A 287 -14.39 -10.33 -8.53
N PHE A 288 -13.44 -10.40 -7.61
CA PHE A 288 -12.02 -10.49 -7.93
C PHE A 288 -11.69 -11.74 -8.73
N GLN A 289 -10.69 -11.63 -9.60
CA GLN A 289 -10.00 -12.81 -10.13
C GLN A 289 -9.24 -13.48 -8.97
N PRO A 290 -9.46 -14.79 -8.70
CA PRO A 290 -8.71 -15.49 -7.67
C PRO A 290 -7.22 -15.45 -7.96
N TRP A 291 -6.42 -15.27 -6.91
CA TRP A 291 -4.98 -15.07 -7.02
C TRP A 291 -4.24 -15.75 -5.86
N SER A 292 -3.01 -16.24 -6.09
CA SER A 292 -2.23 -16.97 -5.08
C SER A 292 -0.72 -16.79 -5.24
N SER A 293 -0.01 -16.66 -4.13
CA SER A 293 1.47 -16.73 -4.07
C SER A 293 1.95 -17.44 -2.82
N VAL A 294 3.25 -17.77 -2.80
CA VAL A 294 3.92 -18.29 -1.62
C VAL A 294 5.20 -17.54 -1.32
N PHE A 295 5.62 -17.56 -0.05
CA PHE A 295 6.91 -17.04 0.39
C PHE A 295 7.44 -17.83 1.59
N THR A 296 8.75 -17.78 1.82
CA THR A 296 9.44 -18.45 2.93
C THR A 296 10.02 -17.42 3.89
N THR A 297 9.68 -17.53 5.16
CA THR A 297 10.23 -16.66 6.21
C THR A 297 11.72 -16.93 6.45
N GLY A 298 12.45 -15.92 6.93
CA GLY A 298 13.85 -16.05 7.34
C GLY A 298 14.04 -16.74 8.68
N THR A 299 15.26 -16.70 9.23
CA THR A 299 15.63 -17.31 10.52
C THR A 299 14.95 -16.67 11.74
N GLY A 300 14.27 -15.54 11.55
CA GLY A 300 13.72 -14.71 12.63
C GLY A 300 14.76 -13.78 13.25
N GLY A 301 14.30 -12.64 13.74
CA GLY A 301 15.09 -11.62 14.43
C GLY A 301 14.17 -10.84 15.36
N GLY A 302 14.59 -10.60 16.60
CA GLY A 302 13.74 -9.92 17.58
C GLY A 302 14.22 -9.90 19.03
N THR A 303 15.31 -10.58 19.38
CA THR A 303 15.89 -10.51 20.74
C THR A 303 16.97 -9.43 20.81
N GLY A 304 16.55 -8.17 20.81
CA GLY A 304 17.42 -7.02 21.08
C GLY A 304 17.39 -6.60 22.55
N ALA A 305 18.33 -5.74 22.95
CA ALA A 305 18.38 -5.15 24.30
C ALA A 305 17.22 -4.16 24.60
N ILE A 306 16.39 -3.85 23.59
CA ILE A 306 15.21 -2.99 23.70
C ILE A 306 13.98 -3.88 23.55
N ALA A 307 13.08 -3.85 24.53
CA ALA A 307 11.84 -4.60 24.50
C ALA A 307 10.76 -3.95 25.38
N PHE A 308 9.51 -4.05 24.94
CA PHE A 308 8.36 -3.53 25.68
C PHE A 308 7.39 -4.66 26.03
N ASP A 309 6.76 -4.55 27.20
CA ASP A 309 5.60 -5.36 27.57
C ASP A 309 4.31 -4.65 27.18
N LYS A 310 3.46 -5.34 26.41
CA LYS A 310 2.17 -4.77 25.97
C LYS A 310 1.10 -5.00 27.02
N VAL A 311 0.42 -3.94 27.41
CA VAL A 311 -0.85 -3.97 28.12
C VAL A 311 -1.92 -3.47 27.16
N VAL A 312 -2.63 -4.43 26.58
CA VAL A 312 -3.61 -4.18 25.52
C VAL A 312 -4.88 -3.56 26.09
N GLY A 313 -5.40 -2.54 25.40
CA GLY A 313 -6.73 -2.02 25.68
C GLY A 313 -6.85 -1.26 27.00
N VAL A 314 -5.84 -0.46 27.36
CA VAL A 314 -5.93 0.46 28.51
C VAL A 314 -6.99 1.54 28.32
N ALA A 315 -7.44 1.75 27.09
CA ALA A 315 -8.72 2.38 26.76
C ALA A 315 -9.33 1.66 25.54
N THR A 316 -10.66 1.53 25.49
CA THR A 316 -11.38 0.83 24.41
C THR A 316 -12.69 1.55 24.07
N GLY A 317 -13.28 1.23 22.92
CA GLY A 317 -14.64 1.64 22.57
C GLY A 317 -14.71 2.96 21.80
N ALA A 318 -13.58 3.47 21.31
CA ALA A 318 -13.52 4.61 20.41
C ALA A 318 -12.42 4.41 19.35
N GLN A 319 -12.65 4.97 18.16
CA GLN A 319 -11.65 5.03 17.11
C GLN A 319 -10.72 6.21 17.39
N PHE A 320 -9.67 5.97 18.17
CA PHE A 320 -8.71 7.00 18.55
C PHE A 320 -7.81 7.35 17.37
N THR A 321 -7.71 8.64 17.07
CA THR A 321 -6.93 9.19 15.96
C THR A 321 -5.55 9.60 16.41
N SER A 322 -5.46 10.37 17.50
CA SER A 322 -4.20 10.93 18.00
C SER A 322 -4.14 10.88 19.51
N VAL A 323 -2.93 10.90 20.07
CA VAL A 323 -2.67 10.79 21.50
C VAL A 323 -1.52 11.70 21.94
N ALA A 324 -1.69 12.41 23.05
CA ALA A 324 -0.65 13.27 23.61
C ALA A 324 -0.74 13.32 25.14
N VAL A 325 0.40 13.52 25.81
CA VAL A 325 0.44 13.82 27.25
C VAL A 325 0.42 15.34 27.42
N GLY A 326 -0.54 15.84 28.19
CA GLY A 326 -0.71 17.27 28.47
C GLY A 326 0.20 17.80 29.57
N PRO A 327 0.31 19.13 29.72
CA PRO A 327 1.11 19.77 30.77
C PRO A 327 0.59 19.49 32.19
N ASP A 328 -0.65 19.01 32.32
CA ASP A 328 -1.25 18.57 33.59
C ASP A 328 -0.94 17.10 33.94
N GLY A 329 -0.09 16.44 33.16
CA GLY A 329 0.31 15.04 33.35
C GLY A 329 -0.77 14.02 32.95
N ARG A 330 -1.87 14.47 32.34
CA ARG A 330 -2.93 13.58 31.84
C ARG A 330 -2.68 13.19 30.39
N LEU A 331 -3.23 12.05 29.99
CA LEU A 331 -3.21 11.60 28.61
C LEU A 331 -4.49 12.04 27.90
N TYR A 332 -4.35 12.61 26.72
CA TYR A 332 -5.44 13.08 25.87
C TYR A 332 -5.45 12.26 24.60
N ALA A 333 -6.62 11.77 24.19
CA ALA A 333 -6.78 11.05 22.94
C ALA A 333 -7.96 11.63 22.13
N ALA A 334 -7.68 12.07 20.91
CA ALA A 334 -8.70 12.50 19.96
C ALA A 334 -9.37 11.28 19.29
N THR A 335 -10.54 11.48 18.69
CA THR A 335 -11.26 10.41 17.99
C THR A 335 -11.69 10.81 16.59
N PHE A 336 -11.98 9.78 15.79
CA PHE A 336 -12.53 9.91 14.44
C PHE A 336 -13.89 10.61 14.40
N THR A 337 -14.60 10.65 15.53
CA THR A 337 -15.94 11.27 15.66
C THR A 337 -15.92 12.57 16.45
N GLY A 338 -14.76 13.05 16.89
CA GLY A 338 -14.56 14.42 17.38
C GLY A 338 -14.64 14.58 18.88
N GLN A 339 -14.64 13.48 19.64
CA GLN A 339 -14.43 13.52 21.07
C GLN A 339 -12.94 13.67 21.38
N ILE A 340 -12.64 14.27 22.54
CA ILE A 340 -11.32 14.20 23.16
C ILE A 340 -11.49 13.53 24.51
N HIS A 341 -10.79 12.42 24.73
CA HIS A 341 -10.79 11.68 25.98
C HIS A 341 -9.59 12.10 26.81
N ARG A 342 -9.84 12.64 28.02
CA ARG A 342 -8.81 13.05 28.98
C ARG A 342 -8.73 12.02 30.12
N PHE A 343 -7.63 11.27 30.17
CA PHE A 343 -7.41 10.17 31.09
C PHE A 343 -6.44 10.57 32.22
N PRO A 344 -6.74 10.23 33.49
CA PRO A 344 -5.70 10.15 34.50
C PRO A 344 -4.75 8.99 34.17
N VAL A 345 -3.45 9.22 34.34
CA VAL A 345 -2.41 8.18 34.19
C VAL A 345 -2.07 7.64 35.57
N ASN A 346 -2.25 6.34 35.76
CA ASN A 346 -1.94 5.66 37.02
C ASN A 346 -0.42 5.42 37.14
N ALA A 347 0.04 5.13 38.36
CA ALA A 347 1.47 4.92 38.64
C ALA A 347 2.09 3.76 37.84
N ASP A 348 1.30 2.73 37.49
CA ASP A 348 1.72 1.59 36.68
C ASP A 348 1.59 1.84 35.16
N GLY A 349 1.27 3.08 34.77
CA GLY A 349 1.05 3.52 33.40
C GLY A 349 -0.34 3.20 32.84
N THR A 350 -1.21 2.46 33.53
CA THR A 350 -2.59 2.25 33.05
C THR A 350 -3.40 3.55 33.06
N LEU A 351 -4.50 3.58 32.33
CA LEU A 351 -5.38 4.75 32.26
C LEU A 351 -6.59 4.53 33.18
N GLY A 352 -6.95 5.55 33.98
CA GLY A 352 -8.20 5.54 34.72
C GLY A 352 -9.39 6.00 33.86
N THR A 353 -10.54 6.25 34.48
CA THR A 353 -11.76 6.65 33.74
C THR A 353 -11.57 7.99 33.03
N ALA A 354 -11.82 8.02 31.71
CA ALA A 354 -11.71 9.24 30.92
C ALA A 354 -12.83 10.24 31.23
N THR A 355 -12.48 11.51 31.27
CA THR A 355 -13.43 12.60 31.00
C THR A 355 -13.58 12.76 29.49
N VAL A 356 -14.80 12.70 28.96
CA VAL A 356 -15.06 12.85 27.52
C VAL A 356 -15.47 14.29 27.21
N ILE A 357 -14.66 14.96 26.42
CA ILE A 357 -14.82 16.35 26.01
C ILE A 357 -15.44 16.38 24.61
N ASN A 358 -16.60 17.01 24.46
CA ASN A 358 -17.40 17.03 23.22
C ASN A 358 -17.38 18.40 22.51
N THR A 359 -16.47 19.29 22.89
CA THR A 359 -16.46 20.70 22.46
C THR A 359 -16.48 20.85 20.93
N VAL A 360 -15.68 20.07 20.19
CA VAL A 360 -15.64 20.09 18.72
C VAL A 360 -17.00 19.67 18.11
N ARG A 361 -17.59 18.59 18.63
CA ARG A 361 -18.89 18.06 18.17
C ARG A 361 -20.05 19.02 18.47
N ALA A 362 -20.02 19.64 19.64
CA ALA A 362 -20.99 20.65 20.05
C ALA A 362 -20.90 21.88 19.12
N HIS A 363 -19.69 22.37 18.83
CA HIS A 363 -19.48 23.43 17.85
C HIS A 363 -20.03 23.05 16.48
N ALA A 364 -19.66 21.89 15.95
CA ALA A 364 -20.13 21.41 14.64
C ALA A 364 -21.66 21.38 14.52
N THR A 365 -22.35 20.96 15.58
CA THR A 365 -23.81 20.97 15.66
C THR A 365 -24.36 22.39 15.67
N SER A 366 -23.82 23.25 16.54
CA SER A 366 -24.28 24.64 16.70
C SER A 366 -24.06 25.49 15.45
N ALA A 367 -22.97 25.24 14.71
CA ALA A 367 -22.63 25.92 13.47
C ALA A 367 -23.30 25.30 12.23
N GLY A 368 -24.07 24.20 12.39
CA GLY A 368 -24.76 23.54 11.28
C GLY A 368 -23.80 22.96 10.23
N LEU A 369 -22.62 22.47 10.65
CA LEU A 369 -21.63 21.94 9.72
C LEU A 369 -22.13 20.65 9.04
N PRO A 370 -21.81 20.42 7.75
CA PRO A 370 -22.10 19.15 7.10
C PRO A 370 -21.50 17.97 7.87
N GLY A 371 -22.28 16.89 8.02
CA GLY A 371 -21.85 15.69 8.75
C GLY A 371 -21.87 15.82 10.28
N ALA A 372 -22.32 16.95 10.83
CA ALA A 372 -22.47 17.13 12.27
C ALA A 372 -23.35 16.02 12.91
N PRO A 373 -23.05 15.59 14.15
CA PRO A 373 -22.05 16.16 15.05
C PRO A 373 -20.62 15.64 14.80
N ASN A 374 -20.42 14.72 13.86
CA ASN A 374 -19.15 14.01 13.72
C ASN A 374 -18.13 14.85 12.98
N ARG A 375 -16.95 14.97 13.57
CA ARG A 375 -15.79 15.62 13.00
C ARG A 375 -14.54 14.80 13.32
N THR A 376 -13.65 14.60 12.36
CA THR A 376 -12.41 13.89 12.61
C THR A 376 -11.39 14.88 13.18
N VAL A 377 -10.84 14.58 14.36
CA VAL A 377 -9.80 15.41 14.99
C VAL A 377 -8.48 14.66 14.90
N ILE A 378 -7.47 15.24 14.25
CA ILE A 378 -6.14 14.62 14.08
C ILE A 378 -5.10 15.44 14.84
N GLY A 379 -4.92 16.71 14.51
CA GLY A 379 -4.01 17.61 15.20
C GLY A 379 -4.36 17.74 16.68
N LEU A 380 -3.35 17.60 17.54
CA LEU A 380 -3.49 17.62 18.99
C LEU A 380 -2.22 18.20 19.63
N ALA A 381 -2.07 19.54 19.65
CA ALA A 381 -0.92 20.18 20.30
C ALA A 381 -1.33 21.11 21.43
N PHE A 382 -0.65 20.97 22.57
CA PHE A 382 -0.79 21.91 23.67
C PHE A 382 -0.05 23.20 23.37
N ASP A 383 -0.66 24.32 23.70
CA ASP A 383 -0.03 25.63 23.65
C ASP A 383 1.17 25.66 24.62
N PRO A 384 2.42 25.82 24.15
CA PRO A 384 3.61 25.71 24.98
C PRO A 384 3.74 26.88 25.97
N THR A 385 2.98 27.96 25.77
CA THR A 385 2.99 29.14 26.64
C THR A 385 2.00 29.04 27.79
N SER A 386 1.10 28.05 27.77
CA SER A 386 0.02 27.92 28.73
C SER A 386 0.37 27.00 29.89
N THR A 387 0.11 27.44 31.12
CA THR A 387 0.27 26.64 32.34
C THR A 387 -0.94 25.74 32.64
N GLN A 388 -2.09 26.03 32.03
CA GLN A 388 -3.26 25.16 31.99
C GLN A 388 -3.42 24.58 30.58
N PRO A 389 -4.07 23.41 30.40
CA PRO A 389 -4.31 22.87 29.07
C PRO A 389 -5.05 23.86 28.16
N VAL A 390 -4.37 24.32 27.12
CA VAL A 390 -4.97 24.99 25.96
C VAL A 390 -4.54 24.17 24.76
N LEU A 391 -5.51 23.71 23.98
CA LEU A 391 -5.28 22.68 22.97
C LEU A 391 -5.63 23.21 21.58
N TRP A 392 -4.66 23.17 20.68
CA TRP A 392 -4.83 23.43 19.26
C TRP A 392 -5.16 22.12 18.57
N VAL A 393 -6.21 22.13 17.74
CA VAL A 393 -6.70 20.96 17.03
C VAL A 393 -6.90 21.23 15.55
N THR A 394 -6.66 20.21 14.70
CA THR A 394 -7.32 20.18 13.39
C THR A 394 -8.68 19.54 13.53
N ASP A 395 -9.64 20.09 12.80
CA ASP A 395 -11.03 19.70 12.84
C ASP A 395 -11.51 19.49 11.39
N ASN A 396 -11.88 18.26 11.04
CA ASN A 396 -12.19 17.84 9.67
C ASN A 396 -13.61 17.27 9.57
N PHE A 397 -14.19 17.26 8.36
CA PHE A 397 -15.50 16.62 8.14
C PHE A 397 -15.45 15.14 8.52
N GLY A 398 -16.40 14.66 9.31
CA GLY A 398 -16.43 13.26 9.72
C GLY A 398 -16.86 12.34 8.57
N GLY A 399 -15.99 11.44 8.12
CA GLY A 399 -16.30 10.47 7.07
C GLY A 399 -15.06 9.98 6.33
N VAL A 400 -15.17 8.83 5.66
CA VAL A 400 -14.06 8.15 4.95
C VAL A 400 -14.14 8.27 3.41
N ALA A 401 -15.22 8.86 2.89
CA ALA A 401 -15.47 9.06 1.47
C ALA A 401 -16.44 10.23 1.26
N ASP A 402 -16.54 10.71 0.01
CA ASP A 402 -17.43 11.80 -0.43
C ASP A 402 -17.29 13.09 0.40
N ALA A 403 -16.09 13.31 0.95
CA ALA A 403 -15.82 14.47 1.77
C ALA A 403 -15.90 15.78 0.96
N PRO A 404 -16.53 16.85 1.50
CA PRO A 404 -16.49 18.16 0.88
C PRO A 404 -15.06 18.70 0.82
N ASP A 405 -14.75 19.39 -0.28
CA ASP A 405 -13.43 19.92 -0.61
C ASP A 405 -12.84 20.83 0.49
N TRP A 406 -13.50 21.93 0.84
CA TRP A 406 -12.96 22.92 1.77
C TRP A 406 -13.47 22.72 3.21
N SER A 407 -13.21 21.55 3.78
CA SER A 407 -13.83 21.11 5.04
C SER A 407 -12.92 21.03 6.28
N GLY A 408 -11.62 21.27 6.10
CA GLY A 408 -10.63 21.31 7.18
C GLY A 408 -10.62 22.65 7.92
N LYS A 409 -10.31 22.61 9.21
CA LYS A 409 -10.26 23.76 10.12
C LYS A 409 -9.10 23.63 11.12
N ILE A 410 -8.69 24.75 11.71
CA ILE A 410 -7.86 24.80 12.91
C ILE A 410 -8.64 25.54 14.00
N ALA A 411 -8.66 24.98 15.20
CA ALA A 411 -9.33 25.57 16.34
C ALA A 411 -8.51 25.47 17.62
N ARG A 412 -8.83 26.34 18.58
CA ARG A 412 -8.27 26.32 19.93
C ARG A 412 -9.36 26.00 20.93
N LEU A 413 -9.11 24.99 21.77
CA LEU A 413 -9.94 24.62 22.91
C LEU A 413 -9.30 25.17 24.19
N SER A 414 -10.11 25.79 25.05
CA SER A 414 -9.63 26.43 26.27
C SER A 414 -10.64 26.35 27.42
N GLY A 415 -10.20 26.76 28.61
CA GLY A 415 -10.92 26.59 29.87
C GLY A 415 -10.55 25.29 30.59
N PRO A 416 -10.92 25.13 31.87
CA PRO A 416 -10.49 24.01 32.72
C PRO A 416 -10.88 22.63 32.16
N ASP A 417 -11.98 22.59 31.40
CA ASP A 417 -12.50 21.38 30.74
C ASP A 417 -12.42 21.43 29.22
N LEU A 418 -11.61 22.35 28.67
CA LEU A 418 -11.51 22.59 27.22
C LEU A 418 -12.88 22.86 26.57
N GLY A 419 -13.81 23.48 27.32
CA GLY A 419 -15.20 23.70 26.93
C GLY A 419 -15.42 24.85 25.95
N THR A 420 -14.43 25.71 25.73
CA THR A 420 -14.53 26.86 24.83
C THR A 420 -13.87 26.55 23.49
N TYR A 421 -14.65 26.52 22.41
CA TYR A 421 -14.16 26.41 21.03
C TYR A 421 -13.89 27.80 20.44
N THR A 422 -12.66 28.06 20.01
CA THR A 422 -12.32 29.23 19.19
C THR A 422 -11.91 28.75 17.81
N GLU A 423 -12.74 29.01 16.79
CA GLU A 423 -12.37 28.74 15.40
C GLU A 423 -11.29 29.73 14.96
N VAL A 424 -10.15 29.24 14.44
CA VAL A 424 -9.00 30.09 14.09
C VAL A 424 -8.83 30.16 12.57
N VAL A 425 -8.83 29.01 11.90
CA VAL A 425 -8.73 28.89 10.44
C VAL A 425 -9.88 28.05 9.93
N THR A 426 -10.47 28.46 8.81
CA THR A 426 -11.53 27.73 8.11
C THR A 426 -11.23 27.60 6.62
N ASP A 427 -11.84 26.59 6.00
CA ASP A 427 -11.76 26.30 4.57
C ASP A 427 -10.34 25.91 4.16
N LEU A 428 -9.72 24.99 4.91
CA LEU A 428 -8.58 24.23 4.42
C LEU A 428 -9.07 23.15 3.43
N PRO A 429 -8.33 22.90 2.33
CA PRO A 429 -8.72 21.90 1.37
C PRO A 429 -8.57 20.50 1.97
N ARG A 430 -9.34 19.54 1.47
CA ARG A 430 -9.36 18.15 1.90
C ARG A 430 -9.61 17.28 0.68
N SER A 431 -9.01 16.10 0.60
CA SER A 431 -9.37 15.12 -0.42
C SER A 431 -10.81 14.63 -0.27
N ILE A 432 -11.29 13.85 -1.23
CA ILE A 432 -12.61 13.20 -1.13
C ILE A 432 -12.62 12.06 -0.09
N LYS A 433 -11.44 11.67 0.42
CA LYS A 433 -11.21 10.54 1.35
C LYS A 433 -10.35 10.98 2.54
N ASP A 434 -9.36 10.18 2.92
CA ASP A 434 -8.61 10.22 4.18
C ASP A 434 -7.34 11.09 4.15
N HIS A 435 -7.08 11.85 3.08
CA HIS A 435 -6.10 12.92 3.13
C HIS A 435 -6.76 14.19 3.67
N GLU A 436 -6.44 14.54 4.91
CA GLU A 436 -7.08 15.60 5.68
C GLU A 436 -6.12 16.74 6.07
N SER A 437 -6.62 17.72 6.82
CA SER A 437 -5.75 18.56 7.65
C SER A 437 -5.32 17.71 8.85
N ASN A 438 -4.11 17.15 8.78
CA ASN A 438 -3.63 16.12 9.70
C ASN A 438 -3.04 16.73 10.98
N SER A 439 -1.89 16.25 11.48
CA SER A 439 -1.32 16.74 12.73
C SER A 439 -0.83 18.20 12.65
N LEU A 440 -0.64 18.78 13.83
CA LEU A 440 -0.05 20.09 14.04
C LEU A 440 0.92 20.05 15.22
N ALA A 441 2.02 20.80 15.15
CA ALA A 441 2.97 20.94 16.25
C ALA A 441 3.58 22.35 16.30
N PHE A 442 3.88 22.82 17.50
CA PHE A 442 4.61 24.07 17.68
C PHE A 442 6.09 23.88 17.36
N GLY A 443 6.62 24.78 16.54
CA GLY A 443 8.05 24.89 16.29
C GLY A 443 8.79 25.60 17.41
N PRO A 444 10.13 25.50 17.41
CA PRO A 444 10.97 26.23 18.39
C PRO A 444 10.88 27.76 18.24
N ASP A 445 10.33 28.24 17.13
CA ASP A 445 10.06 29.65 16.84
C ASP A 445 8.69 30.14 17.37
N GLY A 446 7.90 29.26 18.00
CA GLY A 446 6.59 29.59 18.55
C GLY A 446 5.45 29.60 17.53
N ASP A 447 5.75 29.34 16.25
CA ASP A 447 4.73 29.16 15.22
C ASP A 447 4.20 27.74 15.18
N LEU A 448 3.02 27.56 14.59
CA LEU A 448 2.36 26.27 14.49
C LEU A 448 2.51 25.72 13.07
N TYR A 449 3.02 24.50 12.95
CA TYR A 449 3.22 23.80 11.69
C TYR A 449 2.14 22.72 11.55
N LEU A 450 1.51 22.59 10.39
CA LEU A 450 0.58 21.49 10.12
C LEU A 450 0.88 20.79 8.80
N SER A 451 0.59 19.50 8.74
CA SER A 451 0.59 18.71 7.52
C SER A 451 -0.78 18.76 6.85
N GLN A 452 -0.79 19.17 5.59
CA GLN A 452 -2.00 19.25 4.76
C GLN A 452 -1.93 18.22 3.63
N GLY A 453 -2.85 17.27 3.65
CA GLY A 453 -2.91 16.19 2.67
C GLY A 453 -3.13 16.66 1.23
N SER A 454 -2.73 15.82 0.28
CA SER A 454 -2.96 15.96 -1.16
C SER A 454 -4.39 15.63 -1.53
N MET A 455 -4.80 15.99 -2.74
CA MET A 455 -6.14 15.71 -3.26
C MET A 455 -6.25 14.38 -3.99
N ASN A 456 -5.13 13.81 -4.43
CA ASN A 456 -5.08 12.62 -5.27
C ASN A 456 -3.84 11.75 -5.01
N ALA A 457 -3.71 10.67 -5.80
CA ALA A 457 -2.68 9.66 -5.65
C ALA A 457 -1.26 10.18 -5.96
N MET A 458 -1.02 10.80 -7.11
CA MET A 458 0.34 11.08 -7.62
C MET A 458 0.48 12.46 -8.29
N GLY A 459 -0.37 13.40 -7.91
CA GLY A 459 -0.34 14.82 -8.29
C GLY A 459 -1.28 15.21 -9.44
N ALA A 460 -1.73 14.25 -10.26
CA ALA A 460 -2.82 14.47 -11.21
C ALA A 460 -4.10 13.77 -10.75
N ALA A 461 -5.24 14.37 -11.11
CA ALA A 461 -6.55 13.82 -10.82
C ALA A 461 -6.69 12.38 -11.36
N ASP A 462 -7.29 11.52 -10.54
CA ASP A 462 -7.55 10.13 -10.86
C ASP A 462 -8.92 9.68 -10.31
N THR A 463 -9.44 8.58 -10.83
CA THR A 463 -10.78 8.09 -10.50
C THR A 463 -10.91 7.59 -9.06
N THR A 464 -9.83 7.05 -8.50
CA THR A 464 -9.81 6.52 -7.13
C THR A 464 -9.96 7.65 -6.11
N TRP A 465 -9.49 8.85 -6.44
CA TRP A 465 -9.57 10.06 -5.62
C TRP A 465 -10.60 11.08 -6.13
N GLY A 466 -11.65 10.61 -6.80
CA GLY A 466 -12.81 11.43 -7.18
C GLY A 466 -12.53 12.51 -8.22
N ASN A 467 -11.47 12.34 -9.01
CA ASN A 467 -10.97 13.31 -9.99
C ASN A 467 -10.75 14.73 -9.41
N ARG A 468 -10.41 14.84 -8.12
CA ARG A 468 -10.11 16.12 -7.48
C ARG A 468 -8.69 16.58 -7.82
N SER A 469 -8.59 17.79 -8.35
CA SER A 469 -7.29 18.42 -8.65
C SER A 469 -6.64 18.96 -7.37
N GLU A 470 -5.31 19.06 -7.35
CA GLU A 470 -4.59 19.68 -6.23
C GLU A 470 -4.95 21.16 -6.05
N HIS A 471 -4.99 21.60 -4.79
CA HIS A 471 -5.18 22.99 -4.36
C HIS A 471 -3.86 23.65 -3.95
N LEU A 472 -3.80 24.98 -3.92
CA LEU A 472 -2.56 25.69 -3.59
C LEU A 472 -1.98 25.31 -2.22
N LEU A 473 -2.85 25.04 -1.23
CA LEU A 473 -2.47 24.62 0.12
C LEU A 473 -2.31 23.11 0.32
N SER A 474 -2.68 22.29 -0.67
CA SER A 474 -2.63 20.82 -0.58
C SER A 474 -1.23 20.25 -0.79
N ALA A 475 -1.02 19.01 -0.35
CA ALA A 475 0.26 18.30 -0.46
C ALA A 475 1.45 19.12 0.10
N ALA A 476 1.29 19.68 1.30
CA ALA A 476 2.20 20.68 1.85
C ALA A 476 2.33 20.60 3.38
N VAL A 477 3.45 21.11 3.89
CA VAL A 477 3.54 21.55 5.28
C VAL A 477 3.24 23.04 5.30
N LEU A 478 2.24 23.43 6.07
CA LEU A 478 1.80 24.81 6.26
C LEU A 478 2.32 25.35 7.60
N ARG A 479 2.52 26.66 7.67
CA ARG A 479 2.95 27.37 8.89
C ARG A 479 1.96 28.48 9.21
N LEU A 480 1.29 28.33 10.34
CA LEU A 480 0.45 29.33 10.98
C LEU A 480 1.31 30.18 11.90
N HIS A 481 1.20 31.49 11.76
CA HIS A 481 1.89 32.50 12.55
C HIS A 481 0.88 33.10 13.55
N PRO A 482 0.78 32.62 14.81
CA PRO A 482 -0.24 33.10 15.74
C PRO A 482 -0.16 34.62 15.97
N ALA A 483 1.05 35.19 15.93
CA ALA A 483 1.29 36.62 16.08
C ALA A 483 0.73 37.48 14.92
N ARG A 484 0.37 36.87 13.78
CA ARG A 484 -0.22 37.56 12.62
C ARG A 484 -1.72 37.37 12.51
N LEU A 485 -2.33 36.62 13.43
CA LEU A 485 -3.77 36.43 13.44
C LEU A 485 -4.49 37.77 13.67
N PRO A 486 -5.55 38.07 12.91
CA PRO A 486 -6.35 39.27 13.11
C PRO A 486 -7.14 39.19 14.42
N ALA A 487 -7.61 40.35 14.90
CA ALA A 487 -8.48 40.42 16.08
C ALA A 487 -9.83 39.70 15.88
N THR A 488 -10.33 39.65 14.64
CA THR A 488 -11.57 38.95 14.27
C THR A 488 -11.23 37.62 13.63
N LEU A 489 -11.67 36.53 14.27
CA LEU A 489 -11.54 35.16 13.79
C LEU A 489 -12.90 34.61 13.34
N PRO A 490 -12.94 33.60 12.45
CA PRO A 490 -11.80 32.87 11.86
C PRO A 490 -11.19 33.54 10.62
N VAL A 491 -9.98 33.11 10.24
CA VAL A 491 -9.39 33.41 8.94
C VAL A 491 -9.85 32.37 7.91
N ASN A 492 -10.56 32.80 6.87
CA ASN A 492 -10.86 31.95 5.72
C ASN A 492 -9.63 31.83 4.82
N VAL A 493 -9.12 30.61 4.63
CA VAL A 493 -7.89 30.36 3.87
C VAL A 493 -8.14 29.73 2.50
N ARG A 494 -9.38 29.76 2.01
CA ARG A 494 -9.74 29.26 0.69
C ARG A 494 -9.02 30.06 -0.40
N THR A 495 -8.23 29.37 -1.21
CA THR A 495 -7.39 29.98 -2.27
C THR A 495 -8.04 29.95 -3.64
N GLU A 496 -8.88 28.95 -3.94
CA GLU A 496 -9.61 28.81 -5.20
C GLU A 496 -11.12 28.60 -4.99
N ALA A 497 -11.86 28.34 -6.08
CA ALA A 497 -13.30 28.05 -6.03
C ALA A 497 -14.12 29.14 -5.30
N GLY A 498 -13.81 30.41 -5.59
CA GLY A 498 -14.44 31.59 -4.98
C GLY A 498 -13.67 32.17 -3.79
N GLY A 499 -12.61 31.49 -3.32
CA GLY A 499 -11.66 32.03 -2.35
C GLY A 499 -10.69 33.05 -2.95
N SER A 500 -10.10 33.88 -2.09
CA SER A 500 -9.12 34.92 -2.45
C SER A 500 -7.89 34.93 -1.55
N TYR A 501 -7.74 33.91 -0.69
CA TYR A 501 -6.62 33.83 0.23
C TYR A 501 -5.30 33.72 -0.54
N ASN A 502 -4.29 34.50 -0.14
CA ASN A 502 -2.96 34.45 -0.73
C ASN A 502 -1.93 34.01 0.32
N PRO A 503 -1.48 32.74 0.31
CA PRO A 503 -0.51 32.23 1.27
C PRO A 503 0.92 32.74 1.04
N TYR A 504 1.15 33.51 -0.02
CA TYR A 504 2.44 34.13 -0.33
C TYR A 504 2.54 35.59 0.14
N ALA A 505 1.45 36.18 0.63
CA ALA A 505 1.50 37.54 1.16
C ALA A 505 2.38 37.59 2.41
N ALA A 506 3.24 38.61 2.53
CA ALA A 506 4.17 38.76 3.65
C ALA A 506 3.47 38.83 5.02
N THR A 507 2.22 39.33 5.04
CA THR A 507 1.39 39.44 6.23
C THR A 507 0.41 38.28 6.41
N ALA A 508 0.44 37.27 5.53
CA ALA A 508 -0.47 36.13 5.64
C ALA A 508 -0.26 35.40 6.98
N PRO A 509 -1.33 35.15 7.76
CA PRO A 509 -1.21 34.37 8.99
C PRO A 509 -0.93 32.89 8.73
N LEU A 510 -1.33 32.34 7.59
CA LEU A 510 -1.06 30.97 7.18
C LEU A 510 -0.27 30.98 5.87
N THR A 511 0.89 30.32 5.87
CA THR A 511 1.84 30.32 4.75
C THR A 511 2.25 28.90 4.39
N ILE A 512 2.75 28.71 3.16
CA ILE A 512 3.33 27.43 2.74
C ILE A 512 4.77 27.34 3.23
N HIS A 513 5.07 26.36 4.08
CA HIS A 513 6.43 26.13 4.57
C HIS A 513 7.24 25.28 3.58
N ALA A 514 6.69 24.15 3.16
CA ALA A 514 7.27 23.21 2.20
C ALA A 514 6.15 22.52 1.38
N THR A 515 6.49 21.98 0.21
CA THR A 515 5.54 21.37 -0.72
C THR A 515 5.95 19.95 -1.11
N GLY A 516 5.07 19.23 -1.80
CA GLY A 516 5.34 17.87 -2.27
C GLY A 516 5.23 16.81 -1.19
N VAL A 517 4.50 17.10 -0.11
CA VAL A 517 4.26 16.18 1.01
C VAL A 517 2.85 15.59 0.83
N ARG A 518 2.76 14.40 0.23
CA ARG A 518 1.49 13.77 -0.18
C ARG A 518 0.45 13.68 0.95
N ASN A 519 0.67 12.80 1.92
CA ASN A 519 -0.21 12.67 3.07
C ASN A 519 0.60 12.33 4.32
N ALA A 520 1.08 13.36 5.01
CA ALA A 520 1.77 13.20 6.28
C ALA A 520 0.76 13.22 7.41
N TYR A 521 0.67 12.12 8.16
CA TYR A 521 -0.25 12.05 9.29
C TYR A 521 0.26 12.91 10.46
N ASP A 522 1.57 12.92 10.69
CA ASP A 522 2.20 13.57 11.84
C ASP A 522 3.50 14.31 11.51
N LEU A 523 3.96 15.16 12.44
CA LEU A 523 5.21 15.93 12.32
C LEU A 523 5.88 16.17 13.68
N VAL A 524 7.20 15.99 13.73
CA VAL A 524 7.99 16.04 14.97
C VAL A 524 9.12 17.05 14.85
N TRP A 525 9.10 18.08 15.70
CA TRP A 525 10.28 18.90 15.96
C TRP A 525 11.22 18.16 16.91
N HIS A 526 12.33 17.68 16.37
CA HIS A 526 13.33 16.95 17.14
C HIS A 526 14.28 17.91 17.88
N ARG A 527 14.88 17.48 19.00
CA ARG A 527 15.80 18.32 19.80
C ARG A 527 17.03 18.84 19.02
N ASN A 528 17.34 18.27 17.86
CA ASN A 528 18.41 18.73 16.97
C ASN A 528 17.99 19.94 16.11
N GLY A 529 16.73 20.40 16.19
CA GLY A 529 16.22 21.55 15.45
C GLY A 529 15.68 21.21 14.06
N HIS A 530 15.55 19.92 13.71
CA HIS A 530 14.98 19.46 12.45
C HIS A 530 13.49 19.08 12.61
N LEU A 531 12.74 19.20 11.51
CA LEU A 531 11.32 18.84 11.43
C LEU A 531 11.16 17.55 10.64
N TYR A 532 10.87 16.45 11.32
CA TYR A 532 10.65 15.15 10.69
C TYR A 532 9.17 14.93 10.40
N VAL A 533 8.86 14.53 9.17
CA VAL A 533 7.48 14.42 8.67
C VAL A 533 7.29 13.04 8.01
N PRO A 534 6.86 12.02 8.76
CA PRO A 534 6.45 10.73 8.20
C PRO A 534 5.27 10.92 7.24
N THR A 535 5.42 10.43 6.01
CA THR A 535 4.51 10.71 4.90
C THR A 535 4.13 9.45 4.15
N ASN A 536 2.85 9.31 3.85
CA ASN A 536 2.33 8.17 3.11
C ASN A 536 2.60 8.29 1.62
N GLY A 537 3.24 7.28 1.03
CA GLY A 537 3.40 7.11 -0.41
C GLY A 537 2.09 6.67 -1.07
N SER A 538 2.01 6.73 -2.40
CA SER A 538 0.89 6.17 -3.15
C SER A 538 1.06 4.68 -3.44
N ALA A 539 -0.04 3.91 -3.42
CA ALA A 539 -0.06 2.61 -4.10
C ALA A 539 -0.02 2.78 -5.64
N ALA A 540 0.12 1.68 -6.37
CA ALA A 540 0.07 1.72 -7.83
C ALA A 540 -1.30 2.17 -8.38
N GLY A 541 -1.32 2.69 -9.60
CA GLY A 541 -2.54 3.06 -10.34
C GLY A 541 -2.81 4.57 -10.42
N GLY A 542 -2.04 5.39 -9.70
CA GLY A 542 -2.16 6.85 -9.73
C GLY A 542 -1.71 7.51 -11.03
N ASN A 543 -2.06 8.78 -11.21
CA ASN A 543 -1.69 9.61 -12.35
C ASN A 543 -0.69 10.71 -11.94
N ALA A 544 0.34 10.95 -12.74
CA ALA A 544 1.26 12.08 -12.61
C ALA A 544 1.05 13.07 -13.78
N PRO A 545 1.13 14.40 -13.53
CA PRO A 545 0.78 15.40 -14.52
C PRO A 545 1.87 15.57 -15.60
N ALA A 546 1.47 16.08 -16.77
CA ALA A 546 2.39 16.56 -17.80
C ALA A 546 2.64 18.07 -17.68
N THR A 547 3.78 18.54 -18.16
CA THR A 547 4.03 19.98 -18.35
C THR A 547 3.19 20.51 -19.53
N PRO A 548 2.30 21.50 -19.32
CA PRO A 548 1.50 22.09 -20.39
C PRO A 548 2.36 22.98 -21.32
N THR A 549 1.93 23.11 -22.58
CA THR A 549 2.51 24.04 -23.56
C THR A 549 1.39 24.85 -24.21
N PRO A 550 1.36 26.20 -24.05
CA PRO A 550 2.28 27.03 -23.28
C PRO A 550 2.13 26.84 -21.76
N LEU A 551 3.14 27.28 -20.98
CA LEU A 551 3.05 27.29 -19.52
C LEU A 551 1.97 28.27 -19.03
N PRO A 552 1.20 27.91 -17.99
CA PRO A 552 0.29 28.83 -17.32
C PRO A 552 1.03 30.06 -16.78
N ALA A 553 0.38 31.22 -16.81
CA ALA A 553 0.92 32.45 -16.22
C ALA A 553 1.20 32.32 -14.72
N SER A 554 0.47 31.44 -14.02
CA SER A 554 0.69 31.10 -12.61
C SER A 554 2.06 30.45 -12.34
N CYS A 555 2.78 29.99 -13.37
CA CYS A 555 4.13 29.45 -13.22
C CYS A 555 5.21 30.53 -13.11
N SER A 556 4.90 31.80 -13.39
CA SER A 556 5.86 32.90 -13.27
C SER A 556 6.27 33.17 -11.80
N PRO A 557 5.32 33.31 -10.84
CA PRO A 557 5.65 33.54 -9.43
C PRO A 557 5.96 32.25 -8.65
N ARG A 558 6.41 31.17 -9.31
CA ARG A 558 6.80 29.93 -8.61
C ARG A 558 7.92 30.26 -7.60
N ARG A 559 7.88 29.62 -6.43
CA ARG A 559 8.67 30.01 -5.23
C ARG A 559 10.18 30.07 -5.44
N ASP A 560 10.71 29.18 -6.29
CA ASP A 560 12.12 29.07 -6.69
C ASP A 560 12.38 29.72 -8.07
N GLY A 561 11.52 30.64 -8.49
CA GLY A 561 11.56 31.31 -9.79
C GLY A 561 10.75 30.59 -10.88
N PRO A 562 10.54 31.23 -12.04
CA PRO A 562 9.75 30.66 -13.15
C PRO A 562 10.22 29.26 -13.53
N TYR A 563 9.29 28.37 -13.90
CA TYR A 563 9.65 27.02 -14.35
C TYR A 563 10.55 27.10 -15.60
N THR A 564 11.77 26.53 -15.51
CA THR A 564 12.73 26.45 -16.63
C THR A 564 13.16 25.01 -16.90
N GLY A 565 12.49 24.02 -16.29
CA GLY A 565 12.78 22.62 -16.50
C GLY A 565 12.34 22.15 -17.89
N PRO A 566 12.83 20.98 -18.35
CA PRO A 566 12.32 20.35 -19.56
C PRO A 566 10.83 20.00 -19.40
N ALA A 567 10.14 19.75 -20.52
CA ALA A 567 8.78 19.23 -20.47
C ALA A 567 8.77 17.82 -19.85
N VAL A 568 7.86 17.59 -18.92
CA VAL A 568 7.65 16.31 -18.25
C VAL A 568 6.46 15.62 -18.89
N PRO A 569 6.56 14.34 -19.31
CA PRO A 569 5.41 13.60 -19.85
C PRO A 569 4.43 13.23 -18.73
N ALA A 570 3.16 12.97 -19.06
CA ALA A 570 2.21 12.44 -18.09
C ALA A 570 2.51 10.95 -17.83
N ILE A 571 2.16 10.48 -16.63
CA ILE A 571 2.00 9.06 -16.34
C ILE A 571 0.52 8.82 -16.05
N THR A 572 -0.07 7.84 -16.73
CA THR A 572 -1.44 7.38 -16.47
C THR A 572 -1.41 5.96 -15.96
N ASN A 573 -2.13 5.67 -14.87
CA ASN A 573 -2.19 4.34 -14.26
C ASN A 573 -0.79 3.78 -13.95
N ASN A 574 0.02 4.56 -13.22
CA ASN A 574 1.41 4.22 -12.88
C ASN A 574 1.48 2.81 -12.28
N PRO A 575 2.22 1.86 -12.89
CA PRO A 575 2.26 0.48 -12.40
C PRO A 575 3.06 0.32 -11.11
N ASN A 576 3.80 1.34 -10.67
CA ASN A 576 4.67 1.28 -9.51
C ASN A 576 4.03 2.00 -8.32
N ALA A 577 4.06 1.35 -7.17
CA ALA A 577 3.80 2.00 -5.90
C ALA A 577 5.02 2.83 -5.46
N GLU A 578 4.76 3.88 -4.69
CA GLU A 578 5.78 4.63 -3.97
C GLU A 578 6.03 3.98 -2.61
N THR A 579 7.28 4.06 -2.15
CA THR A 579 7.54 3.80 -0.74
C THR A 579 6.88 4.89 0.12
N ASP A 580 6.63 4.59 1.40
CA ASP A 580 6.34 5.64 2.36
C ASP A 580 7.65 6.33 2.78
N TYR A 581 7.55 7.58 3.20
CA TYR A 581 8.70 8.43 3.44
C TYR A 581 8.78 8.90 4.89
N VAL A 582 9.98 9.28 5.33
CA VAL A 582 10.17 10.28 6.37
C VAL A 582 10.94 11.43 5.73
N PHE A 583 10.41 12.65 5.81
CA PHE A 583 11.09 13.84 5.30
C PHE A 583 11.72 14.66 6.44
N ASP A 584 12.97 15.10 6.27
CA ASP A 584 13.55 16.23 7.01
C ASP A 584 13.12 17.52 6.31
N VAL A 585 12.00 18.07 6.75
CA VAL A 585 11.30 19.18 6.09
C VAL A 585 11.98 20.51 6.36
N LYS A 586 12.29 21.24 5.28
CA LYS A 586 12.93 22.55 5.30
C LYS A 586 12.08 23.58 4.58
N ALA A 587 12.10 24.80 5.10
CA ALA A 587 11.48 25.94 4.45
C ALA A 587 11.98 26.06 2.99
N GLY A 588 11.06 26.17 2.05
CA GLY A 588 11.43 26.36 0.64
C GLY A 588 11.34 25.10 -0.20
N ARG A 589 11.56 23.92 0.39
CA ARG A 589 11.85 22.69 -0.37
C ARG A 589 10.61 21.95 -0.84
N TYR A 590 10.82 21.10 -1.85
CA TYR A 590 9.85 20.19 -2.44
C TYR A 590 10.21 18.73 -2.13
N TYR A 591 9.21 17.88 -1.89
CA TYR A 591 9.39 16.50 -1.43
C TYR A 591 8.76 15.43 -2.32
N GLY A 592 8.38 15.79 -3.56
CA GLY A 592 8.15 14.80 -4.62
C GLY A 592 6.70 14.60 -5.06
N HIS A 593 5.68 14.99 -4.28
CA HIS A 593 4.29 14.91 -4.74
C HIS A 593 3.89 16.10 -5.64
N PRO A 594 3.57 15.90 -6.94
CA PRO A 594 3.30 17.00 -7.85
C PRO A 594 2.06 17.80 -7.48
N ALA A 595 2.07 19.09 -7.80
CA ALA A 595 0.89 19.94 -7.75
C ALA A 595 0.92 20.91 -8.95
N PRO A 596 0.15 20.60 -10.02
CA PRO A 596 0.07 21.41 -11.22
C PRO A 596 -0.18 22.91 -10.98
N ILE A 597 -0.99 23.24 -9.97
CA ILE A 597 -1.31 24.63 -9.63
C ILE A 597 -0.10 25.43 -9.13
N ARG A 598 0.92 24.75 -8.58
CA ARG A 598 2.23 25.32 -8.20
C ARG A 598 3.31 25.12 -9.27
N CYS A 599 2.95 24.55 -10.41
CA CYS A 599 3.87 24.18 -11.48
C CYS A 599 4.98 23.22 -11.02
N GLU A 600 4.60 22.30 -10.13
CA GLU A 600 5.38 21.15 -9.68
C GLU A 600 4.88 19.93 -10.47
N TRP A 601 5.69 19.39 -11.39
CA TRP A 601 5.24 18.40 -12.38
C TRP A 601 5.82 17.00 -12.19
N VAL A 602 7.05 16.90 -11.65
CA VAL A 602 7.77 15.64 -11.57
C VAL A 602 7.40 14.91 -10.28
N LEU A 603 6.95 13.66 -10.42
CA LEU A 603 6.72 12.75 -9.30
C LEU A 603 8.05 12.23 -8.74
N ALA A 604 8.20 12.30 -7.42
CA ALA A 604 9.33 11.79 -6.64
C ALA A 604 10.69 12.21 -7.25
N GLY A 605 11.62 11.24 -7.39
CA GLY A 605 12.95 11.46 -7.95
C GLY A 605 13.01 11.55 -9.48
N GLY A 606 11.89 11.45 -10.20
CA GLY A 606 11.88 11.29 -11.66
C GLY A 606 12.45 9.94 -12.12
N ASN A 607 13.03 9.85 -13.31
CA ASN A 607 13.80 8.68 -13.78
C ASN A 607 15.12 9.13 -14.44
N PRO A 608 16.11 9.60 -13.66
CA PRO A 608 17.26 10.32 -14.20
C PRO A 608 18.22 9.49 -15.04
N THR A 609 18.44 8.23 -14.69
CA THR A 609 19.41 7.33 -15.33
C THR A 609 18.76 6.02 -15.75
N SER A 610 19.51 5.15 -16.45
CA SER A 610 19.07 3.78 -16.76
C SER A 610 19.30 2.81 -15.60
N GLY A 611 19.92 3.27 -14.51
CA GLY A 611 20.14 2.49 -13.30
C GLY A 611 18.98 2.63 -12.31
N THR A 612 19.16 2.10 -11.10
CA THR A 612 18.24 2.34 -10.00
C THR A 612 18.63 3.63 -9.28
N ASP A 613 17.81 4.67 -9.45
CA ASP A 613 17.94 5.97 -8.80
C ASP A 613 17.09 6.02 -7.51
N PRO A 614 17.54 6.76 -6.48
CA PRO A 614 16.77 6.95 -5.24
C PRO A 614 15.37 7.52 -5.52
N PHE A 615 14.34 6.82 -5.03
CA PHE A 615 12.94 7.23 -5.13
C PHE A 615 12.48 7.49 -6.59
N GLN A 616 12.98 6.70 -7.54
CA GLN A 616 12.62 6.86 -8.95
C GLN A 616 11.16 6.52 -9.23
N ALA A 617 10.54 7.30 -10.11
CA ALA A 617 9.29 6.97 -10.78
C ALA A 617 9.62 6.30 -12.13
N ALA A 618 9.84 4.97 -12.09
CA ALA A 618 10.33 4.18 -13.23
C ALA A 618 9.44 4.21 -14.49
N ALA A 619 8.18 4.65 -14.36
CA ALA A 619 7.27 4.81 -15.49
C ALA A 619 7.63 6.00 -16.40
N TYR A 620 8.45 6.94 -15.93
CA TYR A 620 8.99 8.00 -16.79
C TYR A 620 10.05 7.46 -17.76
N PRO A 621 10.23 8.07 -18.94
CA PRO A 621 11.39 7.83 -19.78
C PRO A 621 12.69 8.14 -19.02
N VAL A 622 13.72 7.32 -19.25
CA VAL A 622 15.08 7.56 -18.76
C VAL A 622 15.55 8.95 -19.19
N GLY A 623 16.12 9.71 -18.25
CA GLY A 623 16.55 11.09 -18.43
C GLY A 623 15.59 12.13 -17.83
N THR A 624 14.42 11.73 -17.34
CA THR A 624 13.49 12.62 -16.64
C THR A 624 14.09 13.01 -15.29
N ARG A 625 14.55 14.26 -15.17
CA ARG A 625 15.19 14.78 -13.95
C ARG A 625 14.14 15.03 -12.85
N PRO A 626 14.50 14.92 -11.56
CA PRO A 626 13.65 15.40 -10.48
C PRO A 626 13.39 16.89 -10.64
N ASP A 627 12.37 17.39 -9.95
CA ASP A 627 12.16 18.83 -9.82
C ASP A 627 13.43 19.48 -9.20
N ARG A 628 13.84 20.65 -9.71
CA ARG A 628 15.09 21.33 -9.27
C ARG A 628 15.11 21.70 -7.79
N ASN A 629 13.94 21.78 -7.15
CA ASN A 629 13.81 22.10 -5.74
C ASN A 629 13.54 20.86 -4.87
N PHE A 630 13.58 19.66 -5.46
CA PHE A 630 13.45 18.39 -4.74
C PHE A 630 14.61 18.20 -3.76
N ASP A 631 14.30 18.06 -2.47
CA ASP A 631 15.32 17.80 -1.44
C ASP A 631 15.53 16.29 -1.24
N LEU A 632 16.31 15.69 -2.14
CA LEU A 632 16.67 14.29 -2.05
C LEU A 632 17.44 13.96 -0.76
N ALA A 633 18.29 14.87 -0.27
CA ALA A 633 19.09 14.66 0.93
C ALA A 633 18.23 14.64 2.21
N GLY A 634 17.05 15.28 2.18
CA GLY A 634 16.06 15.24 3.24
C GLY A 634 15.02 14.13 3.09
N THR A 635 15.18 13.18 2.17
CA THR A 635 14.17 12.15 1.89
C THR A 635 14.66 10.76 2.30
N TYR A 636 13.91 10.09 3.19
CA TYR A 636 14.26 8.79 3.74
C TYR A 636 13.15 7.76 3.49
N ASP A 637 13.53 6.51 3.25
CA ASP A 637 12.61 5.38 3.09
C ASP A 637 12.02 4.93 4.43
N ALA A 638 10.69 4.95 4.55
CA ALA A 638 9.92 4.44 5.69
C ALA A 638 9.34 3.04 5.44
N GLY A 639 9.51 2.50 4.23
CA GLY A 639 9.07 1.18 3.81
C GLY A 639 7.85 1.20 2.90
N LEU A 640 7.85 0.30 1.92
CA LEU A 640 6.76 0.13 0.97
C LEU A 640 5.46 -0.27 1.67
N HIS A 641 4.39 0.49 1.41
CA HIS A 641 3.04 0.33 1.97
C HIS A 641 2.98 0.34 3.51
N ALA A 642 4.00 0.86 4.20
CA ALA A 642 4.03 1.04 5.63
C ALA A 642 2.88 1.92 6.14
N SER A 643 2.48 2.96 5.38
CA SER A 643 1.67 4.07 5.86
C SER A 643 2.30 4.68 7.12
N ALA A 644 3.36 5.46 6.90
CA ALA A 644 4.12 6.11 7.96
C ALA A 644 3.28 7.24 8.60
N ASN A 645 2.80 7.02 9.82
CA ASN A 645 1.83 7.89 10.47
C ASN A 645 2.40 8.58 11.71
N GLY A 646 1.83 8.41 12.90
CA GLY A 646 2.27 9.08 14.12
C GLY A 646 3.74 8.88 14.43
N ALA A 647 4.37 9.89 15.00
CA ALA A 647 5.79 9.84 15.32
C ALA A 647 6.13 10.60 16.59
N ILE A 648 7.20 10.15 17.25
CA ILE A 648 7.79 10.87 18.38
C ILE A 648 9.30 10.81 18.30
N GLU A 649 9.93 11.82 18.90
CA GLU A 649 11.26 11.63 19.45
C GLU A 649 11.15 10.90 20.78
N TYR A 650 11.84 9.78 20.94
CA TYR A 650 11.92 9.10 22.24
C TYR A 650 12.89 9.86 23.16
N ARG A 651 12.45 10.15 24.38
CA ARG A 651 13.24 10.88 25.39
C ARG A 651 13.40 10.08 26.68
N GLY A 652 14.62 10.04 27.22
CA GLY A 652 14.89 9.50 28.56
C GLY A 652 15.76 8.24 28.60
N GLY A 653 16.03 7.77 29.82
CA GLY A 653 17.10 6.80 30.11
C GLY A 653 16.73 5.31 30.00
N ALA A 654 15.52 4.95 29.60
CA ALA A 654 15.12 3.55 29.48
C ALA A 654 16.08 2.77 28.56
N PHE A 655 16.27 1.48 28.84
CA PHE A 655 17.21 0.61 28.12
C PHE A 655 18.66 1.14 28.14
N GLY A 656 19.05 1.87 29.18
CA GLY A 656 20.36 2.52 29.27
C GLY A 656 20.53 3.68 28.28
N GLY A 657 19.44 4.38 27.94
CA GLY A 657 19.43 5.49 26.98
C GLY A 657 19.52 5.07 25.53
N ARG A 658 19.41 3.78 25.21
CA ARG A 658 19.55 3.26 23.84
C ARG A 658 18.49 3.76 22.87
N LEU A 659 17.36 4.29 23.33
CA LEU A 659 16.35 4.93 22.49
C LEU A 659 16.37 6.46 22.57
N ASP A 660 17.13 7.07 23.47
CA ASP A 660 17.12 8.53 23.64
C ASP A 660 17.55 9.24 22.35
N GLY A 661 16.73 10.17 21.88
CA GLY A 661 16.97 10.92 20.64
C GLY A 661 16.74 10.12 19.36
N LYS A 662 16.15 8.91 19.43
CA LYS A 662 15.69 8.21 18.22
C LYS A 662 14.32 8.70 17.80
N LEU A 663 14.08 8.67 16.50
CA LEU A 663 12.75 8.89 15.92
C LEU A 663 12.02 7.54 15.90
N LEU A 664 10.83 7.51 16.50
CA LEU A 664 9.90 6.38 16.40
C LEU A 664 8.80 6.78 15.43
N VAL A 665 8.47 5.90 14.49
CA VAL A 665 7.43 6.11 13.48
C VAL A 665 6.50 4.92 13.47
N VAL A 666 5.20 5.19 13.61
CA VAL A 666 4.14 4.19 13.50
C VAL A 666 3.97 3.79 12.04
N ARG A 667 3.90 2.48 11.78
CA ARG A 667 3.54 1.92 10.48
C ARG A 667 2.13 1.35 10.54
N TYR A 668 1.17 2.11 10.03
CA TYR A 668 -0.25 1.80 10.14
C TYR A 668 -0.68 0.57 9.34
N SER A 669 -0.06 0.36 8.17
CA SER A 669 -0.49 -0.64 7.20
C SER A 669 0.47 -1.82 7.14
N SER A 670 1.55 -1.78 6.36
CA SER A 670 2.50 -2.90 6.27
C SER A 670 3.36 -3.00 7.53
N GLY A 671 3.34 -4.17 8.16
CA GLY A 671 4.00 -4.49 9.44
C GLY A 671 3.11 -4.28 10.66
N GLN A 672 2.20 -3.30 10.65
CA GLN A 672 1.37 -2.90 11.80
C GLN A 672 2.17 -2.84 13.11
N ASP A 673 3.22 -2.03 13.10
CA ASP A 673 4.25 -1.97 14.14
C ASP A 673 4.81 -0.53 14.29
N ILE A 674 5.80 -0.37 15.16
CA ILE A 674 6.58 0.87 15.29
C ILE A 674 8.01 0.60 14.84
N GLN A 675 8.51 1.42 13.93
CA GLN A 675 9.90 1.40 13.49
C GLN A 675 10.70 2.52 14.16
N THR A 676 12.02 2.35 14.20
CA THR A 676 12.93 3.35 14.78
C THR A 676 14.00 3.78 13.78
N PHE A 677 14.45 5.02 13.89
CA PHE A 677 15.59 5.57 13.16
C PHE A 677 16.60 6.19 14.13
N ASP A 678 17.87 6.02 13.80
CA ASP A 678 18.95 6.81 14.39
C ASP A 678 18.92 8.20 13.78
N VAL A 679 19.02 9.23 14.63
CA VAL A 679 18.91 10.63 14.23
C VAL A 679 20.26 11.33 14.43
N ALA A 680 20.88 11.77 13.35
CA ALA A 680 22.14 12.52 13.41
C ALA A 680 21.89 13.99 13.81
N PRO A 681 22.90 14.67 14.40
CA PRO A 681 22.79 16.10 14.70
C PRO A 681 22.46 16.97 13.48
N GLY A 682 22.97 16.60 12.29
CA GLY A 682 22.72 17.32 11.04
C GLY A 682 21.44 16.93 10.30
N GLY A 683 20.53 16.20 10.95
CA GLY A 683 19.23 15.86 10.37
C GLY A 683 19.14 14.44 9.79
N ALA A 684 20.27 13.80 9.48
CA ALA A 684 20.27 12.53 8.76
C ALA A 684 19.66 11.37 9.55
N LEU A 685 18.78 10.60 8.89
CA LEU A 685 18.20 9.36 9.44
C LEU A 685 18.98 8.13 8.95
N SER A 686 19.18 7.16 9.83
CA SER A 686 19.86 5.89 9.51
C SER A 686 19.35 4.74 10.39
N ASN A 687 19.87 3.53 10.17
CA ASN A 687 19.58 2.34 10.99
C ASN A 687 18.08 2.08 11.23
N ARG A 688 17.28 2.22 10.17
CA ARG A 688 15.86 1.87 10.19
C ARG A 688 15.67 0.45 10.73
N THR A 689 15.02 0.34 11.88
CA THR A 689 14.84 -0.93 12.60
C THR A 689 13.37 -1.21 12.84
N THR A 690 12.93 -2.42 12.47
CA THR A 690 11.57 -2.96 12.69
C THR A 690 11.65 -4.24 13.52
N GLY A 691 10.50 -4.82 13.89
CA GLY A 691 10.49 -6.12 14.57
C GLY A 691 10.93 -6.09 16.05
N ILE A 692 11.03 -4.91 16.67
CA ILE A 692 11.39 -4.77 18.08
C ILE A 692 10.31 -5.42 18.95
N THR A 693 10.74 -6.25 19.91
CA THR A 693 9.81 -6.95 20.82
C THR A 693 8.91 -5.94 21.56
N GLY A 694 7.60 -6.16 21.50
CA GLY A 694 6.60 -5.27 22.08
C GLY A 694 6.11 -4.15 21.15
N LEU A 695 6.83 -3.87 20.06
CA LEU A 695 6.46 -2.83 19.08
C LEU A 695 5.73 -3.37 17.84
N THR A 696 5.39 -4.66 17.77
CA THR A 696 4.80 -5.32 16.58
C THR A 696 3.38 -5.81 16.82
N GLY A 697 2.66 -6.30 15.81
CA GLY A 697 1.40 -7.03 16.00
C GLY A 697 0.26 -6.18 16.57
N PHE A 698 0.20 -4.91 16.15
CA PHE A 698 -0.95 -4.05 16.39
C PHE A 698 -2.05 -4.32 15.34
N ASN A 699 -3.21 -3.69 15.53
CA ASN A 699 -4.27 -3.59 14.52
C ASN A 699 -4.46 -2.14 14.11
N GLN A 700 -3.90 -1.78 12.95
CA GLN A 700 -3.93 -0.41 12.40
C GLN A 700 -3.47 0.64 13.43
N PRO A 701 -2.22 0.53 13.94
CA PRO A 701 -1.70 1.53 14.87
C PRO A 701 -1.59 2.87 14.14
N LEU A 702 -2.04 3.95 14.75
CA LEU A 702 -2.17 5.22 14.04
C LEU A 702 -1.28 6.32 14.60
N ASP A 703 -1.24 6.45 15.93
CA ASP A 703 -0.44 7.45 16.62
C ASP A 703 0.22 6.90 17.89
N VAL A 704 1.27 7.57 18.35
CA VAL A 704 2.04 7.19 19.52
C VAL A 704 2.43 8.40 20.35
N THR A 705 2.36 8.30 21.67
CA THR A 705 2.97 9.27 22.58
C THR A 705 3.79 8.59 23.65
N GLN A 706 4.69 9.35 24.27
CA GLN A 706 5.52 8.89 25.36
C GLN A 706 5.09 9.55 26.67
N HIS A 707 5.06 8.77 27.75
CA HIS A 707 5.04 9.31 29.10
C HIS A 707 6.45 9.76 29.52
N PRO A 708 6.70 11.07 29.73
CA PRO A 708 8.06 11.59 29.93
C PRO A 708 8.78 11.02 31.16
N GLY A 709 8.05 10.67 32.22
CA GLY A 709 8.64 10.22 33.48
C GLY A 709 9.01 8.73 33.52
N SER A 710 8.39 7.88 32.70
CA SER A 710 8.55 6.41 32.77
C SER A 710 9.11 5.79 31.49
N GLY A 711 9.15 6.56 30.40
CA GLY A 711 9.54 6.03 29.08
C GLY A 711 8.54 5.05 28.48
N HIS A 712 7.35 4.90 29.08
CA HIS A 712 6.25 4.11 28.54
C HIS A 712 5.66 4.80 27.31
N LEU A 713 5.14 3.99 26.37
CA LEU A 713 4.47 4.50 25.19
C LEU A 713 2.98 4.16 25.24
N TYR A 714 2.16 5.01 24.65
CA TYR A 714 0.75 4.76 24.38
C TYR A 714 0.52 4.83 22.89
N VAL A 715 -0.05 3.77 22.32
CA VAL A 715 -0.29 3.64 20.89
C VAL A 715 -1.79 3.58 20.65
N THR A 716 -2.32 4.45 19.80
CA THR A 716 -3.70 4.34 19.31
C THR A 716 -3.75 3.26 18.24
N GLU A 717 -4.72 2.35 18.34
CA GLU A 717 -4.99 1.30 17.36
C GLU A 717 -6.38 1.54 16.77
N LEU A 718 -6.43 2.22 15.62
CA LEU A 718 -7.69 2.65 14.99
C LEU A 718 -8.56 1.43 14.65
N GLY A 719 -7.96 0.39 14.07
CA GLY A 719 -8.65 -0.83 13.64
C GLY A 719 -9.18 -1.68 14.79
N ALA A 720 -8.55 -1.59 15.96
CA ALA A 720 -9.03 -2.25 17.18
C ALA A 720 -9.88 -1.34 18.08
N GLY A 721 -10.02 -0.04 17.76
CA GLY A 721 -10.77 0.92 18.57
C GLY A 721 -10.28 1.03 20.01
N ARG A 722 -8.95 1.07 20.20
CA ARG A 722 -8.31 1.03 21.53
C ARG A 722 -7.01 1.83 21.62
N ILE A 723 -6.53 2.00 22.85
CA ILE A 723 -5.17 2.44 23.17
C ILE A 723 -4.43 1.27 23.84
N THR A 724 -3.20 1.00 23.40
CA THR A 724 -2.31 -0.01 23.98
C THR A 724 -1.14 0.67 24.69
N LEU A 725 -0.88 0.27 25.93
CA LEU A 725 0.27 0.71 26.72
C LEU A 725 1.46 -0.22 26.43
N LEU A 726 2.62 0.37 26.20
CA LEU A 726 3.90 -0.32 26.06
C LEU A 726 4.78 0.06 27.25
N ARG A 727 4.94 -0.87 28.20
CA ARG A 727 5.84 -0.68 29.34
C ARG A 727 7.27 -0.99 28.91
N ALA A 728 8.16 -0.03 29.07
CA ALA A 728 9.58 -0.27 28.85
C ALA A 728 10.07 -1.33 29.86
N ARG A 729 10.70 -2.40 29.38
CA ARG A 729 11.36 -3.37 30.28
C ARG A 729 12.58 -2.71 30.92
N SER A 730 12.76 -2.96 32.21
CA SER A 730 13.90 -2.50 33.00
C SER A 730 15.20 -3.16 32.56
#